data_AF-C3J8F1-F1
#
_entry.id   AF-C3J8F1-F1
#
_cell.length_a   1.000
_cell.length_b   1.000
_cell.length_c   1.000
_cell.angle_alpha   90.00
_cell.angle_beta   90.00
_cell.angle_gamma   90.00
#
_symmetry.space_group_name_H-M   'P 1'
#
loop_
_entity.id
_entity.type
_entity.pdbx_description
1 polymer ?
#
loop_
_entity_poly.entity_id
_entity_poly.type
_entity_poly.pdbx_seq_one_letter_code
_entity_poly.pdbx_strand_id
1 'polypeptide(L)'
;MIMKQILFSFSKKCILCHTLALCTLLTGTQMHAQTAPEFEAKAPTRKELSEIKATPPVKYVTVFLSGAEVVREGSVSIPQGNSEIILTGISPYAEAKSVQVKLASRDVTVLSVNHMYDLANSGATSEEMAKWQKKLESLNEQIARVSNKVSVVQDELAFLQENRSIKGTSSGVSLANLKSVNDYYREQNLHLRNQKLELEKELKQLREKRDIVNKEISQQGKLDENPMGEVHIRVDAKRALSCPVELSYYVENASWIPSYDLRSSGVGKPLELSYKATIHQATREDWNRVHLTISSLDPKISNTPPTQKTYYLNYNIPAPRYTQNKDDQASGMVLFEEDSEPIVGATVRIAGTNIATMTDLNGRYSITIPNSGGSLEISYVGCKKSIIPITSQFTTTYLESEYENLDEVVVAGYAAEVSMDRAEAKEAPSASRKMRSSTGERNSTLEVKQDERQTAVEFELQTPYSIPSDKKPFILEVKRHSLPASYEYVCVPKADPDAFLLAHIGGWEQYKLLSGEVNIFYENSFVGKTLLDTRSLTDTLQVSLGRDKGIRVTREKEIEKNSSRFLSSKTEETRSWNTTLRNGKSTPIDITLYDQVPVSTNDEISVRTENISGGVYNPNTGEVKWKLKLNPSESKTLNLKYIVKSPKEKKLHVE
;
A
#
# COMPACT_ATOMS: atom_id res chain seq x y z
N MET A 1 20.23 -50.03 10.20
CA MET A 1 20.94 -51.26 10.57
C MET A 1 20.44 -51.66 11.95
N ILE A 2 19.91 -52.88 12.04
CA ILE A 2 18.97 -53.39 13.04
C ILE A 2 19.66 -53.71 14.38
N MET A 3 18.86 -53.85 15.44
CA MET A 3 18.99 -54.81 16.57
C MET A 3 19.44 -54.30 17.94
N LYS A 4 18.52 -54.33 18.93
CA LYS A 4 18.51 -55.22 20.13
C LYS A 4 17.42 -54.75 21.11
N GLN A 5 16.30 -55.46 21.28
CA GLN A 5 16.07 -56.60 22.20
C GLN A 5 16.31 -56.29 23.69
N ILE A 6 15.25 -56.44 24.51
CA ILE A 6 15.03 -57.46 25.58
C ILE A 6 13.69 -57.10 26.27
N LEU A 7 12.56 -57.84 26.22
CA LEU A 7 12.16 -59.18 26.69
C LEU A 7 11.81 -59.32 28.20
N PHE A 8 10.68 -60.02 28.41
CA PHE A 8 10.10 -60.68 29.62
C PHE A 8 9.22 -59.84 30.58
N SER A 9 7.91 -60.10 30.82
CA SER A 9 7.08 -61.31 30.96
C SER A 9 7.02 -61.91 32.38
N PHE A 10 5.80 -61.87 32.95
CA PHE A 10 5.11 -62.89 33.77
C PHE A 10 5.31 -63.00 35.31
N SER A 11 4.19 -62.76 36.02
CA SER A 11 3.36 -63.79 36.70
C SER A 11 3.49 -64.07 38.22
N LYS A 12 2.33 -63.85 38.89
CA LYS A 12 1.59 -64.71 39.87
C LYS A 12 1.88 -64.65 41.38
N LYS A 13 0.75 -64.84 42.09
CA LYS A 13 0.48 -65.41 43.45
C LYS A 13 0.59 -64.41 44.63
N CYS A 14 -0.28 -64.38 45.66
CA CYS A 14 -1.06 -65.44 46.33
C CYS A 14 -2.07 -64.87 47.39
N ILE A 15 -3.20 -65.59 47.60
CA ILE A 15 -3.86 -66.01 48.90
C ILE A 15 -4.56 -64.91 49.78
N LEU A 16 -5.88 -64.88 50.07
CA LEU A 16 -6.90 -65.77 50.73
C LEU A 16 -6.89 -65.78 52.30
N CYS A 17 -8.02 -65.40 52.96
CA CYS A 17 -8.66 -65.96 54.20
C CYS A 17 -9.45 -64.92 55.05
N HIS A 18 -10.79 -65.10 55.24
CA HIS A 18 -11.55 -65.54 56.45
C HIS A 18 -12.11 -64.39 57.33
N THR A 19 -13.43 -64.12 57.46
CA THR A 19 -14.62 -64.79 58.07
C THR A 19 -14.82 -64.67 59.59
N LEU A 20 -16.00 -64.09 59.93
CA LEU A 20 -16.91 -64.25 61.09
C LEU A 20 -16.63 -63.64 62.49
N ALA A 21 -17.45 -62.62 62.82
CA ALA A 21 -18.50 -62.55 63.86
C ALA A 21 -18.25 -62.98 65.33
N LEU A 22 -18.60 -62.11 66.32
CA LEU A 22 -19.74 -62.29 67.27
C LEU A 22 -19.89 -61.16 68.32
N CYS A 23 -21.13 -61.02 68.85
CA CYS A 23 -21.59 -60.46 70.14
C CYS A 23 -22.23 -59.04 70.24
N THR A 24 -23.52 -58.97 69.87
CA THR A 24 -24.72 -58.65 70.72
C THR A 24 -24.51 -58.37 72.23
N LEU A 25 -25.20 -57.47 72.99
CA LEU A 25 -26.60 -56.96 72.98
C LEU A 25 -26.81 -55.74 73.95
N LEU A 26 -27.83 -54.92 73.65
CA LEU A 26 -28.85 -54.26 74.53
C LEU A 26 -28.69 -52.84 75.14
N THR A 27 -29.71 -52.04 74.80
CA THR A 27 -30.47 -51.00 75.56
C THR A 27 -29.96 -49.56 75.63
N GLY A 28 -30.84 -48.62 75.22
CA GLY A 28 -30.70 -47.20 75.54
C GLY A 28 -31.40 -46.25 74.57
N THR A 29 -32.63 -45.90 74.89
CA THR A 29 -33.53 -44.92 74.28
C THR A 29 -32.95 -43.53 73.97
N GLN A 30 -33.43 -42.98 72.84
CA GLN A 30 -33.76 -41.57 72.53
C GLN A 30 -32.68 -40.47 72.65
N MET A 31 -32.29 -39.90 71.50
CA MET A 31 -32.35 -38.45 71.31
C MET A 31 -32.71 -38.12 69.85
N HIS A 32 -33.67 -37.22 69.69
CA HIS A 32 -34.25 -36.78 68.42
C HIS A 32 -33.22 -36.01 67.58
N ALA A 33 -32.98 -36.44 66.34
CA ALA A 33 -32.38 -35.59 65.31
C ALA A 33 -33.52 -34.89 64.55
N GLN A 34 -33.72 -33.61 64.86
CA GLN A 34 -34.60 -32.72 64.11
C GLN A 34 -34.07 -32.53 62.68
N THR A 35 -34.99 -32.62 61.74
CA THR A 35 -34.89 -32.28 60.31
C THR A 35 -34.28 -30.88 60.09
N ALA A 36 -33.19 -30.83 59.31
CA ALA A 36 -32.66 -29.60 58.72
C ALA A 36 -33.37 -29.33 57.37
N PRO A 37 -33.74 -28.08 57.06
CA PRO A 37 -34.51 -27.76 55.87
C PRO A 37 -33.68 -27.85 54.59
N GLU A 38 -34.30 -28.34 53.51
CA GLU A 38 -33.81 -28.22 52.14
C GLU A 38 -33.62 -26.74 51.80
N PHE A 39 -32.36 -26.31 51.67
CA PHE A 39 -32.02 -25.08 50.97
C PHE A 39 -31.94 -25.41 49.47
N GLU A 40 -33.04 -25.18 48.75
CA GLU A 40 -32.98 -24.95 47.31
C GLU A 40 -32.11 -23.70 47.07
N ALA A 41 -30.85 -23.92 46.71
CA ALA A 41 -30.01 -22.88 46.13
C ALA A 41 -30.56 -22.56 44.73
N LYS A 42 -31.47 -21.59 44.63
CA LYS A 42 -31.74 -20.89 43.37
C LYS A 42 -30.41 -20.33 42.89
N ALA A 43 -29.87 -20.90 41.81
CA ALA A 43 -28.77 -20.31 41.05
C ALA A 43 -29.13 -18.84 40.78
N PRO A 44 -28.23 -17.87 41.04
CA PRO A 44 -28.49 -16.47 40.74
C PRO A 44 -28.80 -16.37 39.25
N THR A 45 -30.01 -15.93 38.93
CA THR A 45 -30.43 -15.65 37.56
C THR A 45 -29.46 -14.61 37.00
N ARG A 46 -28.59 -15.02 36.07
CA ARG A 46 -27.72 -14.12 35.32
C ARG A 46 -28.65 -13.14 34.60
N LYS A 47 -28.82 -11.93 35.13
CA LYS A 47 -29.53 -10.85 34.42
C LYS A 47 -28.82 -10.69 33.08
N GLU A 48 -29.49 -11.05 32.00
CA GLU A 48 -29.03 -10.75 30.64
C GLU A 48 -28.83 -9.24 30.55
N LEU A 49 -27.61 -8.83 30.21
CA LEU A 49 -27.30 -7.42 29.95
C LEU A 49 -28.14 -6.96 28.76
N SER A 50 -28.69 -5.75 28.83
CA SER A 50 -29.37 -5.18 27.66
C SER A 50 -28.32 -4.82 26.60
N GLU A 51 -28.32 -5.53 25.48
CA GLU A 51 -27.44 -5.25 24.34
C GLU A 51 -28.03 -4.15 23.44
N ILE A 52 -27.21 -3.16 23.10
CA ILE A 52 -27.58 -2.00 22.29
C ILE A 52 -26.61 -1.91 21.14
N LYS A 53 -27.02 -2.34 19.94
CA LYS A 53 -26.20 -2.22 18.72
C LYS A 53 -26.40 -0.86 18.05
N ALA A 54 -25.31 -0.19 17.68
CA ALA A 54 -25.36 1.08 16.96
C ALA A 54 -24.21 1.20 15.95
N THR A 55 -24.44 1.91 14.84
CA THR A 55 -23.42 2.19 13.81
C THR A 55 -23.34 3.70 13.59
N PRO A 56 -22.65 4.45 14.49
CA PRO A 56 -22.52 5.90 14.33
C PRO A 56 -21.83 6.26 13.00
N PRO A 57 -22.33 7.25 12.24
CA PRO A 57 -21.71 7.67 10.99
C PRO A 57 -20.36 8.36 11.23
N VAL A 58 -19.45 8.22 10.27
CA VAL A 58 -18.21 9.00 10.23
C VAL A 58 -18.53 10.47 10.02
N LYS A 59 -17.95 11.35 10.85
CA LYS A 59 -18.14 12.81 10.79
C LYS A 59 -16.86 13.56 10.45
N TYR A 60 -15.75 13.20 11.08
CA TYR A 60 -14.46 13.83 10.86
C TYR A 60 -13.42 12.79 10.49
N VAL A 61 -12.55 13.15 9.56
CA VAL A 61 -11.43 12.33 9.14
C VAL A 61 -10.20 13.20 9.03
N THR A 62 -9.13 12.81 9.71
CA THR A 62 -7.81 13.39 9.55
C THR A 62 -6.91 12.38 8.84
N VAL A 63 -6.52 12.66 7.59
CA VAL A 63 -5.65 11.76 6.82
C VAL A 63 -4.20 12.20 7.02
N PHE A 64 -3.36 11.24 7.40
CA PHE A 64 -1.92 11.42 7.61
C PHE A 64 -1.11 10.88 6.42
N LEU A 65 0.19 11.15 6.38
CA LEU A 65 1.07 10.58 5.34
C LEU A 65 1.05 9.03 5.39
N SER A 66 0.81 8.47 6.56
CA SER A 66 0.49 7.07 6.80
C SER A 66 -0.70 6.98 7.74
N GLY A 67 -1.77 6.30 7.32
CA GLY A 67 -3.01 6.10 8.08
C GLY A 67 -3.95 7.31 8.11
N ALA A 68 -5.05 7.14 8.84
CA ALA A 68 -6.00 8.19 9.12
C ALA A 68 -6.58 8.05 10.54
N GLU A 69 -6.98 9.16 11.14
CA GLU A 69 -7.85 9.17 12.31
C GLU A 69 -9.29 9.36 11.85
N VAL A 70 -10.18 8.52 12.34
CA VAL A 70 -11.61 8.53 12.03
C VAL A 70 -12.38 8.84 13.29
N VAL A 71 -13.24 9.86 13.23
CA VAL A 71 -14.16 10.22 14.32
C VAL A 71 -15.59 10.02 13.86
N ARG A 72 -16.33 9.23 14.63
CA ARG A 72 -17.74 8.93 14.45
C ARG A 72 -18.55 9.55 15.56
N GLU A 73 -19.69 10.13 15.21
CA GLU A 73 -20.60 10.72 16.18
C GLU A 73 -22.02 10.22 15.96
N GLY A 74 -22.70 9.90 17.04
CA GLY A 74 -24.09 9.48 17.03
C GLY A 74 -24.74 9.59 18.41
N SER A 75 -25.90 8.97 18.56
CA SER A 75 -26.62 8.90 19.83
C SER A 75 -27.14 7.48 20.07
N VAL A 76 -27.00 6.99 21.29
CA VAL A 76 -27.47 5.67 21.71
C VAL A 76 -28.50 5.80 22.84
N SER A 77 -29.56 5.02 22.79
CA SER A 77 -30.58 4.98 23.85
C SER A 77 -30.21 3.92 24.87
N ILE A 78 -29.86 4.33 26.08
CA ILE A 78 -29.39 3.45 27.15
C ILE A 78 -30.52 3.32 28.19
N PRO A 79 -31.01 2.11 28.48
CA PRO A 79 -31.98 1.87 29.54
C PRO A 79 -31.32 2.04 30.92
N GLN A 80 -32.13 2.12 31.97
CA GLN A 80 -31.61 2.19 33.34
C GLN A 80 -30.92 0.88 33.74
N GLY A 81 -29.75 0.98 34.37
CA GLY A 81 -28.93 -0.13 34.85
C GLY A 81 -27.84 -0.56 33.87
N ASN A 82 -27.30 -1.76 34.09
CA ASN A 82 -26.20 -2.29 33.30
C ASN A 82 -26.64 -2.62 31.87
N SER A 83 -25.92 -2.07 30.90
CA SER A 83 -26.12 -2.32 29.47
C SER A 83 -24.79 -2.54 28.76
N GLU A 84 -24.83 -3.23 27.63
CA GLU A 84 -23.68 -3.40 26.74
C GLU A 84 -23.97 -2.71 25.41
N ILE A 85 -23.22 -1.67 25.09
CA ILE A 85 -23.32 -0.94 23.82
C ILE A 85 -22.29 -1.54 22.86
N ILE A 86 -22.74 -1.97 21.69
CA ILE A 86 -21.90 -2.55 20.65
C ILE A 86 -21.89 -1.59 19.47
N LEU A 87 -20.77 -0.90 19.27
CA LEU A 87 -20.56 -0.02 18.12
C LEU A 87 -20.00 -0.85 16.96
N THR A 88 -20.72 -0.91 15.85
CA THR A 88 -20.39 -1.78 14.72
C THR A 88 -19.89 -1.00 13.50
N GLY A 89 -19.44 -1.75 12.48
CA GLY A 89 -19.01 -1.19 11.20
C GLY A 89 -17.67 -0.49 11.26
N ILE A 90 -16.81 -0.87 12.22
CA ILE A 90 -15.44 -0.35 12.35
C ILE A 90 -14.54 -1.13 11.40
N SER A 91 -13.57 -0.45 10.82
CA SER A 91 -12.63 -1.00 9.86
C SER A 91 -11.90 -2.20 10.48
N PRO A 92 -11.70 -3.30 9.73
CA PRO A 92 -10.82 -4.38 10.17
C PRO A 92 -9.38 -3.90 10.41
N TYR A 93 -9.00 -2.76 9.85
CA TYR A 93 -7.67 -2.16 9.94
C TYR A 93 -7.58 -1.09 11.03
N ALA A 94 -8.60 -0.96 11.89
CA ALA A 94 -8.54 -0.09 13.05
C ALA A 94 -7.52 -0.63 14.06
N GLU A 95 -6.66 0.25 14.56
CA GLU A 95 -5.66 -0.14 15.56
C GLU A 95 -6.32 -0.18 16.94
N ALA A 96 -6.46 -1.37 17.53
CA ALA A 96 -7.20 -1.56 18.78
C ALA A 96 -6.77 -0.62 19.93
N LYS A 97 -5.46 -0.32 20.04
CA LYS A 97 -4.91 0.56 21.09
C LYS A 97 -5.23 2.06 20.90
N SER A 98 -5.70 2.44 19.72
CA SER A 98 -6.06 3.83 19.38
C SER A 98 -7.53 4.16 19.64
N VAL A 99 -8.36 3.13 19.90
CA VAL A 99 -9.80 3.28 20.10
C VAL A 99 -10.08 4.08 21.37
N GLN A 100 -10.79 5.18 21.23
CA GLN A 100 -11.28 6.00 22.33
C GLN A 100 -12.78 6.23 22.17
N VAL A 101 -13.49 6.15 23.29
CA VAL A 101 -14.94 6.34 23.36
C VAL A 101 -15.23 7.42 24.38
N LYS A 102 -16.02 8.43 23.98
CA LYS A 102 -16.59 9.43 24.90
C LYS A 102 -18.10 9.31 24.90
N LEU A 103 -18.66 9.20 26.10
CA LEU A 103 -20.11 9.26 26.34
C LEU A 103 -20.41 10.59 27.04
N ALA A 104 -21.15 11.47 26.38
CA ALA A 104 -21.43 12.81 26.90
C ALA A 104 -22.64 12.81 27.86
N SER A 105 -22.50 12.14 29.02
CA SER A 105 -23.53 12.16 30.07
C SER A 105 -22.95 11.99 31.47
N ARG A 106 -23.49 12.76 32.44
CA ARG A 106 -23.15 12.63 33.87
C ARG A 106 -23.87 11.47 34.55
N ASP A 107 -24.87 10.88 33.88
CA ASP A 107 -25.73 9.83 34.42
C ASP A 107 -25.31 8.42 33.96
N VAL A 108 -24.21 8.31 33.20
CA VAL A 108 -23.68 7.06 32.65
C VAL A 108 -22.24 6.85 33.12
N THR A 109 -21.96 5.68 33.68
CA THR A 109 -20.60 5.26 34.06
C THR A 109 -20.11 4.22 33.07
N VAL A 110 -18.94 4.44 32.45
CA VAL A 110 -18.28 3.44 31.60
C VAL A 110 -17.55 2.44 32.50
N LEU A 111 -17.91 1.17 32.40
CA LEU A 111 -17.32 0.07 33.15
C LEU A 111 -16.14 -0.56 32.40
N SER A 112 -16.27 -0.74 31.08
CA SER A 112 -15.21 -1.29 30.23
C SER A 112 -15.40 -0.91 28.76
N VAL A 113 -14.31 -0.88 27.99
CA VAL A 113 -14.30 -0.73 26.53
C VAL A 113 -13.41 -1.83 25.96
N ASN A 114 -13.96 -2.71 25.13
CA ASN A 114 -13.24 -3.80 24.49
C ASN A 114 -13.44 -3.72 22.97
N HIS A 115 -12.35 -3.83 22.20
CA HIS A 115 -12.41 -3.99 20.75
C HIS A 115 -12.43 -5.47 20.39
N MET A 116 -13.39 -5.89 19.56
CA MET A 116 -13.59 -7.26 19.08
C MET A 116 -13.78 -7.24 17.56
N TYR A 117 -13.79 -8.41 16.92
CA TYR A 117 -14.08 -8.54 15.50
C TYR A 117 -15.39 -9.31 15.30
N ASP A 118 -16.24 -8.85 14.38
CA ASP A 118 -17.51 -9.50 14.01
C ASP A 118 -17.23 -10.72 13.11
N LEU A 119 -16.79 -11.81 13.73
CA LEU A 119 -16.51 -13.07 13.05
C LEU A 119 -17.74 -13.65 12.34
N ALA A 120 -18.96 -13.32 12.79
CA ALA A 120 -20.21 -13.86 12.25
C ALA A 120 -20.59 -13.24 10.90
N ASN A 121 -20.21 -11.99 10.62
CA ASN A 121 -20.42 -11.33 9.33
C ASN A 121 -19.23 -11.41 8.36
N SER A 122 -18.14 -12.08 8.73
CA SER A 122 -16.94 -12.25 7.88
C SER A 122 -17.22 -12.97 6.54
N GLY A 123 -18.38 -13.63 6.39
CA GLY A 123 -18.81 -14.31 5.15
C GLY A 123 -19.95 -13.63 4.38
N ALA A 124 -20.43 -12.46 4.78
CA ALA A 124 -21.56 -11.80 4.13
C ALA A 124 -21.11 -11.09 2.84
N THR A 125 -21.17 -11.83 1.73
CA THR A 125 -21.03 -11.37 0.34
C THR A 125 -21.56 -9.94 0.16
N SER A 126 -20.67 -8.96 0.01
CA SER A 126 -21.05 -7.58 -0.32
C SER A 126 -22.02 -7.57 -1.52
N GLU A 127 -23.03 -6.71 -1.54
CA GLU A 127 -23.98 -6.58 -2.66
C GLU A 127 -23.28 -6.41 -4.02
N GLU A 128 -22.05 -5.90 -4.02
CA GLU A 128 -21.19 -5.79 -5.20
C GLU A 128 -20.62 -7.13 -5.68
N MET A 129 -20.21 -8.00 -4.76
CA MET A 129 -19.75 -9.36 -5.08
C MET A 129 -20.86 -10.19 -5.72
N ALA A 130 -22.10 -10.04 -5.24
CA ALA A 130 -23.27 -10.65 -5.85
C ALA A 130 -23.50 -10.17 -7.30
N LYS A 131 -23.26 -8.88 -7.59
CA LYS A 131 -23.36 -8.33 -8.96
C LYS A 131 -22.29 -8.91 -9.89
N TRP A 132 -21.05 -9.04 -9.41
CA TRP A 132 -19.96 -9.60 -10.20
C TRP A 132 -20.12 -11.09 -10.46
N GLN A 133 -20.56 -11.87 -9.46
CA GLN A 133 -20.90 -13.28 -9.63
C GLN A 133 -22.00 -13.48 -10.67
N LYS A 134 -23.06 -12.65 -10.64
CA LYS A 134 -24.13 -12.69 -11.65
C LYS A 134 -23.64 -12.35 -13.06
N LYS A 135 -22.69 -11.42 -13.18
CA LYS A 135 -22.07 -11.06 -14.46
C LYS A 135 -21.18 -12.19 -14.99
N LEU A 136 -20.46 -12.88 -14.12
CA LEU A 136 -19.66 -14.06 -14.47
C LEU A 136 -20.53 -15.17 -15.03
N GLU A 137 -21.65 -15.46 -14.36
CA GLU A 137 -22.61 -16.48 -14.79
C GLU A 137 -23.17 -16.17 -16.19
N SER A 138 -23.61 -14.93 -16.41
CA SER A 138 -24.12 -14.50 -17.72
C SER A 138 -23.08 -14.62 -18.85
N LEU A 139 -21.81 -14.37 -18.56
CA LEU A 139 -20.73 -14.54 -19.55
C LEU A 139 -20.47 -16.02 -19.83
N ASN A 140 -20.48 -16.88 -18.80
CA ASN A 140 -20.35 -18.33 -18.98
C ASN A 140 -21.47 -18.91 -19.83
N GLU A 141 -22.72 -18.47 -19.63
CA GLU A 141 -23.85 -18.88 -20.46
C GLU A 141 -23.70 -18.46 -21.93
N GLN A 142 -23.26 -17.23 -22.18
CA GLN A 142 -23.02 -16.76 -23.55
C GLN A 142 -21.90 -17.55 -24.23
N ILE A 143 -20.81 -17.83 -23.50
CA ILE A 143 -19.71 -18.69 -23.96
C ILE A 143 -20.26 -20.08 -24.31
N ALA A 144 -21.10 -20.68 -23.45
CA ALA A 144 -21.69 -21.99 -23.70
C ALA A 144 -22.58 -21.98 -24.96
N ARG A 145 -23.44 -20.97 -25.13
CA ARG A 145 -24.31 -20.86 -26.32
C ARG A 145 -23.52 -20.73 -27.62
N VAL A 146 -22.52 -19.85 -27.64
CA VAL A 146 -21.67 -19.66 -28.83
C VAL A 146 -20.83 -20.91 -29.09
N SER A 147 -20.29 -21.56 -28.04
CA SER A 147 -19.58 -22.83 -28.15
C SER A 147 -20.46 -23.93 -28.75
N ASN A 148 -21.73 -24.01 -28.36
CA ASN A 148 -22.67 -24.97 -28.95
C ASN A 148 -22.92 -24.69 -30.43
N LYS A 149 -23.07 -23.41 -30.84
CA LYS A 149 -23.19 -23.05 -32.26
C LYS A 149 -21.94 -23.42 -33.06
N VAL A 150 -20.75 -23.19 -32.49
CA VAL A 150 -19.48 -23.64 -33.10
C VAL A 150 -19.48 -25.16 -33.28
N SER A 151 -19.96 -25.92 -32.29
CA SER A 151 -20.09 -27.38 -32.38
C SER A 151 -21.04 -27.80 -33.49
N VAL A 152 -22.23 -27.19 -33.60
CA VAL A 152 -23.22 -27.51 -34.65
C VAL A 152 -22.62 -27.27 -36.04
N VAL A 153 -21.97 -26.13 -36.27
CA VAL A 153 -21.32 -25.84 -37.56
C VAL A 153 -20.16 -26.80 -37.83
N GLN A 154 -19.47 -27.26 -36.78
CA GLN A 154 -18.42 -28.27 -36.91
C GLN A 154 -18.97 -29.65 -37.28
N ASP A 155 -20.11 -30.04 -36.72
CA ASP A 155 -20.81 -31.28 -37.06
C ASP A 155 -21.34 -31.23 -38.50
N GLU A 156 -21.88 -30.09 -38.95
CA GLU A 156 -22.30 -29.88 -40.34
C GLU A 156 -21.12 -29.95 -41.32
N LEU A 157 -19.97 -29.35 -40.95
CA LEU A 157 -18.74 -29.48 -41.73
C LEU A 157 -18.24 -30.93 -41.80
N ALA A 158 -18.32 -31.68 -40.69
CA ALA A 158 -17.94 -33.09 -40.64
C ALA A 158 -18.88 -33.94 -41.52
N PHE A 159 -20.19 -33.73 -41.42
CA PHE A 159 -21.19 -34.39 -42.25
C PHE A 159 -20.94 -34.14 -43.75
N LEU A 160 -20.63 -32.90 -44.14
CA LEU A 160 -20.25 -32.59 -45.50
C LEU A 160 -18.94 -33.31 -45.91
N GLN A 161 -17.96 -33.43 -45.03
CA GLN A 161 -16.69 -34.11 -45.34
C GLN A 161 -16.85 -35.62 -45.54
N GLU A 162 -17.67 -36.27 -44.71
CA GLU A 162 -17.94 -37.72 -44.82
C GLU A 162 -18.68 -38.07 -46.10
N ASN A 163 -19.58 -37.19 -46.57
CA ASN A 163 -20.35 -37.37 -47.80
C ASN A 163 -19.63 -36.92 -49.09
N ARG A 164 -18.30 -36.70 -49.06
CA ARG A 164 -17.50 -36.33 -50.23
C ARG A 164 -17.37 -37.46 -51.28
N SER A 165 -17.52 -38.73 -50.89
CA SER A 165 -17.32 -39.84 -51.80
C SER A 165 -18.59 -40.13 -52.62
N ILE A 166 -18.68 -39.59 -53.83
CA ILE A 166 -19.68 -40.01 -54.82
C ILE A 166 -19.20 -41.32 -55.45
N LYS A 167 -19.37 -42.45 -54.77
CA LYS A 167 -19.19 -43.80 -55.35
C LYS A 167 -20.55 -44.33 -55.78
N GLY A 168 -20.98 -44.00 -57.00
CA GLY A 168 -22.16 -44.62 -57.60
C GLY A 168 -21.80 -45.99 -58.19
N THR A 169 -22.30 -47.07 -57.60
CA THR A 169 -22.01 -48.45 -58.06
C THR A 169 -22.84 -48.91 -59.26
N SER A 170 -23.72 -48.10 -59.84
CA SER A 170 -24.55 -48.56 -60.97
C SER A 170 -25.33 -47.45 -61.69
N SER A 171 -24.68 -46.38 -62.14
CA SER A 171 -25.10 -45.56 -63.31
C SER A 171 -24.16 -44.35 -63.47
N GLY A 172 -23.72 -44.08 -64.71
CA GLY A 172 -22.72 -43.04 -65.00
C GLY A 172 -23.12 -41.66 -64.49
N VAL A 173 -22.31 -41.09 -63.61
CA VAL A 173 -22.49 -39.71 -63.15
C VAL A 173 -22.07 -38.77 -64.29
N SER A 174 -22.99 -37.93 -64.78
CA SER A 174 -22.65 -36.96 -65.82
C SER A 174 -21.69 -35.89 -65.28
N LEU A 175 -20.77 -35.40 -66.13
CA LEU A 175 -19.83 -34.34 -65.77
C LEU A 175 -20.55 -33.06 -65.29
N ALA A 176 -21.74 -32.78 -65.84
CA ALA A 176 -22.57 -31.65 -65.42
C ALA A 176 -23.09 -31.81 -63.98
N ASN A 177 -23.49 -33.03 -63.57
CA ASN A 177 -23.95 -33.32 -62.22
C ASN A 177 -22.79 -33.29 -61.21
N LEU A 178 -21.58 -33.71 -61.59
CA LEU A 178 -20.40 -33.59 -60.74
C LEU A 178 -20.02 -32.13 -60.51
N LYS A 179 -20.12 -31.28 -61.54
CA LYS A 179 -19.84 -29.85 -61.42
C LYS A 179 -20.83 -29.15 -60.47
N SER A 180 -22.13 -29.41 -60.61
CA SER A 180 -23.15 -28.79 -59.74
C SER A 180 -23.03 -29.22 -58.27
N VAL A 181 -22.75 -30.52 -58.01
CA VAL A 181 -22.51 -31.02 -56.65
C VAL A 181 -21.23 -30.42 -56.05
N ASN A 182 -20.16 -30.29 -56.84
CA ASN A 182 -18.92 -29.66 -56.39
C ASN A 182 -19.08 -28.15 -56.13
N ASP A 183 -19.87 -27.45 -56.94
CA ASP A 183 -20.18 -26.02 -56.73
C ASP A 183 -20.99 -25.83 -55.44
N TYR A 184 -22.04 -26.63 -55.21
CA TYR A 184 -22.80 -26.66 -53.94
C TYR A 184 -21.88 -26.96 -52.75
N TYR A 185 -21.01 -27.96 -52.87
CA TYR A 185 -20.06 -28.34 -51.84
C TYR A 185 -19.13 -27.18 -51.46
N ARG A 186 -18.56 -26.51 -52.46
CA ARG A 186 -17.65 -25.37 -52.27
C ARG A 186 -18.37 -24.20 -51.60
N GLU A 187 -19.56 -23.84 -52.06
CA GLU A 187 -20.35 -22.74 -51.51
C GLU A 187 -20.75 -22.99 -50.05
N GLN A 188 -21.28 -24.18 -49.75
CA GLN A 188 -21.67 -24.55 -48.39
C GLN A 188 -20.46 -24.64 -47.45
N ASN A 189 -19.33 -25.22 -47.90
CA ASN A 189 -18.12 -25.24 -47.06
C ASN A 189 -17.59 -23.85 -46.75
N LEU A 190 -17.59 -22.95 -47.74
CA LEU A 190 -17.14 -21.58 -47.53
C LEU A 190 -18.08 -20.85 -46.57
N HIS A 191 -19.40 -21.01 -46.74
CA HIS A 191 -20.41 -20.44 -45.85
C HIS A 191 -20.23 -20.90 -44.40
N LEU A 192 -20.17 -22.22 -44.17
CA LEU A 192 -20.03 -22.80 -42.83
C LEU A 192 -18.69 -22.44 -42.18
N ARG A 193 -17.59 -22.43 -42.95
CA ARG A 193 -16.28 -22.00 -42.42
C ARG A 193 -16.27 -20.52 -42.01
N ASN A 194 -16.91 -19.66 -42.79
CA ASN A 194 -17.06 -18.24 -42.44
C ASN A 194 -17.93 -18.06 -41.20
N GLN A 195 -19.05 -18.81 -41.10
CA GLN A 195 -19.89 -18.80 -39.91
C GLN A 195 -19.14 -19.28 -38.66
N LYS A 196 -18.38 -20.38 -38.78
CA LYS A 196 -17.52 -20.88 -37.70
C LYS A 196 -16.51 -19.83 -37.24
N LEU A 197 -15.83 -19.17 -38.18
CA LEU A 197 -14.86 -18.12 -37.87
C LEU A 197 -15.48 -16.95 -37.10
N GLU A 198 -16.67 -16.49 -37.50
CA GLU A 198 -17.36 -15.40 -36.81
C GLU A 198 -17.81 -15.81 -35.39
N LEU A 199 -18.31 -17.03 -35.22
CA LEU A 199 -18.67 -17.57 -33.91
C LEU A 199 -17.44 -17.76 -33.00
N GLU A 200 -16.30 -18.19 -33.54
CA GLU A 200 -15.05 -18.32 -32.78
C GLU A 200 -14.51 -16.95 -32.33
N LYS A 201 -14.65 -15.90 -33.16
CA LYS A 201 -14.32 -14.52 -32.77
C LYS A 201 -15.20 -14.05 -31.61
N GLU A 202 -16.50 -14.30 -31.68
CA GLU A 202 -17.45 -13.97 -30.62
C GLU A 202 -17.10 -14.72 -29.31
N LEU A 203 -16.80 -16.01 -29.41
CA LEU A 203 -16.40 -16.84 -28.28
C LEU A 203 -15.13 -16.31 -27.59
N LYS A 204 -14.14 -15.87 -28.38
CA LYS A 204 -12.91 -15.26 -27.85
C LYS A 204 -13.22 -13.98 -27.08
N GLN A 205 -14.02 -13.06 -27.64
CA GLN A 205 -14.38 -11.81 -26.98
C GLN A 205 -15.14 -12.03 -25.67
N LEU A 206 -16.02 -13.05 -25.62
CA LEU A 206 -16.74 -13.39 -24.40
C LEU A 206 -15.82 -13.97 -23.32
N ARG A 207 -14.84 -14.81 -23.70
CA ARG A 207 -13.83 -15.35 -22.77
C ARG A 207 -12.95 -14.24 -22.19
N GLU A 208 -12.51 -13.28 -23.02
CA GLU A 208 -11.74 -12.12 -22.53
C GLU A 208 -12.54 -11.28 -21.52
N LYS A 209 -13.84 -11.04 -21.79
CA LYS A 209 -14.73 -10.35 -20.84
C LYS A 209 -14.89 -11.13 -19.53
N ARG A 210 -15.01 -12.45 -19.59
CA ARG A 210 -15.09 -13.33 -18.42
C ARG A 210 -13.82 -13.27 -17.60
N ASP A 211 -12.66 -13.29 -18.23
CA ASP A 211 -11.37 -13.27 -17.55
C ASP A 211 -11.14 -11.93 -16.83
N ILE A 212 -11.58 -10.81 -17.41
CA ILE A 212 -11.61 -9.50 -16.73
C ILE A 212 -12.47 -9.59 -15.45
N VAL A 213 -13.70 -10.12 -15.56
CA VAL A 213 -14.60 -10.25 -14.40
C VAL A 213 -14.03 -11.17 -13.32
N ASN A 214 -13.42 -12.30 -13.69
CA ASN A 214 -12.73 -13.19 -12.73
C ASN A 214 -11.56 -12.48 -12.02
N LYS A 215 -10.84 -11.62 -12.73
CA LYS A 215 -9.77 -10.81 -12.14
C LYS A 215 -10.32 -9.80 -11.13
N GLU A 216 -11.45 -9.15 -11.42
CA GLU A 216 -12.12 -8.25 -10.48
C GLU A 216 -12.62 -9.02 -9.24
N ILE A 217 -13.27 -10.17 -9.43
CA ILE A 217 -13.76 -11.04 -8.34
C ILE A 217 -12.60 -11.50 -7.44
N SER A 218 -11.49 -11.96 -8.02
CA SER A 218 -10.32 -12.42 -7.24
C SER A 218 -9.57 -11.29 -6.53
N GLN A 219 -9.66 -10.06 -7.03
CA GLN A 219 -9.13 -8.88 -6.35
C GLN A 219 -10.04 -8.43 -5.19
N GLN A 220 -11.35 -8.59 -5.31
CA GLN A 220 -12.31 -8.30 -4.25
C GLN A 220 -12.36 -9.40 -3.18
N GLY A 221 -12.29 -10.69 -3.56
CA GLY A 221 -12.32 -11.81 -2.61
C GLY A 221 -11.15 -11.85 -1.62
N LYS A 222 -10.01 -11.24 -1.94
CA LYS A 222 -8.88 -11.07 -1.00
C LYS A 222 -9.10 -9.96 0.05
N LEU A 223 -10.10 -9.11 -0.12
CA LEU A 223 -10.42 -8.02 0.83
C LEU A 223 -11.38 -8.48 1.95
N ASP A 224 -12.09 -9.59 1.76
CA ASP A 224 -13.17 -10.06 2.65
C ASP A 224 -12.71 -10.98 3.79
N GLU A 225 -11.42 -11.36 3.88
CA GLU A 225 -10.95 -12.26 4.94
C GLU A 225 -10.97 -11.65 6.35
N ASN A 226 -10.86 -10.32 6.48
CA ASN A 226 -10.84 -9.67 7.79
C ASN A 226 -12.25 -9.18 8.20
N PRO A 227 -12.83 -9.68 9.30
CA PRO A 227 -14.12 -9.23 9.81
C PRO A 227 -14.08 -7.77 10.25
N MET A 228 -15.20 -7.07 10.09
CA MET A 228 -15.35 -5.70 10.62
C MET A 228 -15.14 -5.69 12.14
N GLY A 229 -14.53 -4.64 12.66
CA GLY A 229 -14.38 -4.43 14.10
C GLY A 229 -15.70 -4.03 14.77
N GLU A 230 -15.82 -4.38 16.05
CA GLU A 230 -16.86 -3.96 16.97
C GLU A 230 -16.22 -3.41 18.25
N VAL A 231 -16.84 -2.40 18.86
CA VAL A 231 -16.42 -1.88 20.16
C VAL A 231 -17.53 -2.10 21.17
N HIS A 232 -17.26 -2.95 22.14
CA HIS A 232 -18.14 -3.33 23.23
C HIS A 232 -17.88 -2.45 24.44
N ILE A 233 -18.87 -1.65 24.82
CA ILE A 233 -18.81 -0.71 25.92
C ILE A 233 -19.82 -1.14 26.97
N ARG A 234 -19.34 -1.59 28.13
CA ARG A 234 -20.22 -1.86 29.27
C ARG A 234 -20.47 -0.58 30.03
N VAL A 235 -21.73 -0.27 30.29
CA VAL A 235 -22.15 0.95 30.97
C VAL A 235 -23.14 0.64 32.08
N ASP A 236 -23.17 1.49 33.09
CA ASP A 236 -24.25 1.57 34.08
C ASP A 236 -24.90 2.95 34.02
N ALA A 237 -26.21 3.00 33.78
CA ALA A 237 -26.97 4.24 33.66
C ALA A 237 -27.97 4.41 34.82
N LYS A 238 -27.94 5.57 35.48
CA LYS A 238 -28.81 5.87 36.63
C LYS A 238 -30.30 5.90 36.28
N ARG A 239 -30.62 6.23 35.02
CA ARG A 239 -31.97 6.32 34.45
C ARG A 239 -31.89 6.04 32.96
N ALA A 240 -33.02 5.76 32.31
CA ALA A 240 -33.06 5.66 30.86
C ALA A 240 -32.78 7.04 30.23
N LEU A 241 -31.86 7.10 29.25
CA LEU A 241 -31.52 8.33 28.54
C LEU A 241 -31.02 8.06 27.12
N SER A 242 -31.13 9.07 26.25
CA SER A 242 -30.36 9.14 25.02
C SER A 242 -29.03 9.81 25.30
N CYS A 243 -27.92 9.15 24.98
CA CYS A 243 -26.56 9.62 25.22
C CYS A 243 -25.85 9.85 23.89
N PRO A 244 -25.29 11.05 23.64
CA PRO A 244 -24.35 11.25 22.55
C PRO A 244 -23.11 10.38 22.76
N VAL A 245 -22.65 9.74 21.68
CA VAL A 245 -21.45 8.91 21.64
C VAL A 245 -20.51 9.45 20.57
N GLU A 246 -19.25 9.61 20.96
CA GLU A 246 -18.13 9.91 20.08
C GLU A 246 -17.16 8.72 20.14
N LEU A 247 -16.83 8.17 18.99
CA LEU A 247 -15.86 7.09 18.82
C LEU A 247 -14.75 7.61 17.92
N SER A 248 -13.50 7.60 18.40
CA SER A 248 -12.32 7.93 17.60
C SER A 248 -11.34 6.77 17.56
N TYR A 249 -10.74 6.52 16.41
CA TYR A 249 -9.72 5.49 16.24
C TYR A 249 -8.81 5.82 15.06
N TYR A 250 -7.60 5.30 15.12
CA TYR A 250 -6.65 5.30 14.03
C TYR A 250 -6.86 4.07 13.15
N VAL A 251 -6.85 4.27 11.84
CA VAL A 251 -7.05 3.22 10.83
C VAL A 251 -5.88 3.18 9.86
N GLU A 252 -5.43 1.96 9.54
CA GLU A 252 -4.43 1.73 8.50
C GLU A 252 -5.08 1.72 7.10
N ASN A 253 -4.27 1.56 6.05
CA ASN A 253 -4.76 1.54 4.66
C ASN A 253 -5.47 2.81 4.19
N ALA A 254 -5.20 3.93 4.86
CA ALA A 254 -5.42 5.28 4.35
C ALA A 254 -4.08 6.02 4.28
N SER A 255 -3.94 6.95 3.34
CA SER A 255 -2.79 7.85 3.28
C SER A 255 -3.08 9.02 2.36
N TRP A 256 -2.26 10.06 2.45
CA TRP A 256 -2.20 11.07 1.40
C TRP A 256 -0.77 11.34 0.95
N ILE A 257 -0.62 11.75 -0.31
CA ILE A 257 0.66 12.04 -0.92
C ILE A 257 0.63 13.47 -1.47
N PRO A 258 1.57 14.35 -1.09
CA PRO A 258 1.70 15.69 -1.67
C PRO A 258 2.21 15.60 -3.11
N SER A 259 1.60 16.39 -4.00
CA SER A 259 2.04 16.53 -5.38
C SER A 259 1.83 17.95 -5.87
N TYR A 260 2.59 18.35 -6.89
CA TYR A 260 2.60 19.73 -7.36
C TYR A 260 2.51 19.79 -8.88
N ASP A 261 1.81 20.79 -9.39
CA ASP A 261 1.95 21.22 -10.78
C ASP A 261 2.57 22.61 -10.80
N LEU A 262 3.72 22.75 -11.45
CA LEU A 262 4.42 24.01 -11.65
C LEU A 262 4.29 24.42 -13.12
N ARG A 263 3.70 25.60 -13.37
CA ARG A 263 3.37 26.05 -14.72
C ARG A 263 3.99 27.42 -15.00
N SER A 264 4.80 27.50 -16.05
CA SER A 264 5.35 28.75 -16.59
C SER A 264 4.62 29.15 -17.86
N SER A 265 4.23 30.42 -17.94
CA SER A 265 3.65 31.02 -19.15
C SER A 265 4.66 31.81 -19.99
N GLY A 266 5.95 31.67 -19.68
CA GLY A 266 7.08 32.28 -20.39
C GLY A 266 8.15 32.85 -19.45
N VAL A 267 9.33 33.10 -20.03
CA VAL A 267 10.47 33.70 -19.32
C VAL A 267 10.12 35.09 -18.77
N GLY A 268 10.49 35.36 -17.52
CA GLY A 268 10.26 36.64 -16.83
C GLY A 268 8.89 36.80 -16.18
N LYS A 269 8.00 35.80 -16.31
CA LYS A 269 6.71 35.75 -15.59
C LYS A 269 6.83 34.90 -14.32
N PRO A 270 5.99 35.12 -13.30
CA PRO A 270 5.94 34.23 -12.14
C PRO A 270 5.51 32.81 -12.56
N LEU A 271 5.91 31.83 -11.76
CA LEU A 271 5.49 30.43 -11.91
C LEU A 271 4.23 30.19 -11.09
N GLU A 272 3.25 29.54 -11.70
CA GLU A 272 2.03 29.13 -10.99
C GLU A 272 2.23 27.72 -10.41
N LEU A 273 2.21 27.61 -9.09
CA LEU A 273 2.29 26.35 -8.34
C LEU A 273 0.91 25.96 -7.84
N SER A 274 0.36 24.86 -8.33
CA SER A 274 -0.82 24.20 -7.77
C SER A 274 -0.37 23.06 -6.85
N TYR A 275 -0.63 23.21 -5.55
CA TYR A 275 -0.41 22.16 -4.55
C TYR A 275 -1.64 21.25 -4.50
N LYS A 276 -1.41 19.95 -4.69
CA LYS A 276 -2.42 18.89 -4.66
C LYS A 276 -2.12 17.85 -3.59
N ALA A 277 -3.17 17.32 -2.99
CA ALA A 277 -3.12 16.14 -2.14
C ALA A 277 -3.82 14.99 -2.86
N THR A 278 -3.12 13.86 -3.01
CA THR A 278 -3.72 12.62 -3.51
C THR A 278 -4.00 11.71 -2.33
N ILE A 279 -5.27 11.51 -2.01
CA ILE A 279 -5.74 10.67 -0.92
C ILE A 279 -6.00 9.26 -1.46
N HIS A 280 -5.52 8.26 -0.73
CA HIS A 280 -5.78 6.84 -0.97
C HIS A 280 -6.45 6.24 0.26
N GLN A 281 -7.53 5.51 0.05
CA GLN A 281 -8.38 4.94 1.10
C GLN A 281 -8.75 3.51 0.71
N ALA A 282 -8.48 2.57 1.61
CA ALA A 282 -8.84 1.16 1.48
C ALA A 282 -9.21 0.56 2.84
N THR A 283 -9.85 1.36 3.69
CA THR A 283 -10.20 1.04 5.08
C THR A 283 -11.41 0.10 5.20
N ARG A 284 -12.11 -0.20 4.10
CA ARG A 284 -13.45 -0.82 4.07
C ARG A 284 -14.56 0.02 4.71
N GLU A 285 -14.30 1.31 4.90
CA GLU A 285 -15.30 2.27 5.33
C GLU A 285 -15.42 3.40 4.31
N ASP A 286 -16.64 3.63 3.83
CA ASP A 286 -16.91 4.79 3.00
C ASP A 286 -17.04 6.04 3.86
N TRP A 287 -16.23 7.04 3.57
CA TRP A 287 -16.32 8.34 4.21
C TRP A 287 -17.33 9.18 3.45
N ASN A 288 -18.55 9.29 3.94
CA ASN A 288 -19.65 9.99 3.26
C ASN A 288 -19.91 11.37 3.87
N ARG A 289 -19.66 12.44 3.11
CA ARG A 289 -19.85 13.84 3.53
C ARG A 289 -19.16 14.16 4.86
N VAL A 290 -17.90 13.79 4.98
CA VAL A 290 -17.08 14.00 6.19
C VAL A 290 -16.35 15.35 6.13
N HIS A 291 -16.11 15.93 7.30
CA HIS A 291 -15.16 17.02 7.46
C HIS A 291 -13.74 16.45 7.37
N LEU A 292 -13.03 16.80 6.30
CA LEU A 292 -11.75 16.22 5.97
C LEU A 292 -10.62 17.18 6.32
N THR A 293 -9.65 16.67 7.07
CA THR A 293 -8.38 17.34 7.36
C THR A 293 -7.25 16.48 6.79
N ILE A 294 -6.24 17.11 6.18
CA ILE A 294 -5.00 16.43 5.80
C ILE A 294 -3.85 16.98 6.63
N SER A 295 -3.00 16.09 7.16
CA SER A 295 -1.93 16.45 8.09
C SER A 295 -0.59 15.87 7.66
N SER A 296 0.47 16.67 7.78
CA SER A 296 1.85 16.22 7.53
C SER A 296 2.43 15.33 8.65
N LEU A 297 1.70 15.13 9.75
CA LEU A 297 2.13 14.26 10.83
C LEU A 297 2.09 12.79 10.43
N ASP A 298 2.93 11.99 11.08
CA ASP A 298 2.83 10.54 11.09
C ASP A 298 2.74 10.09 12.56
N PRO A 299 1.54 9.73 13.05
CA PRO A 299 1.34 9.28 14.43
C PRO A 299 2.12 8.01 14.81
N LYS A 300 2.69 7.28 13.84
CA LYS A 300 3.49 6.08 14.10
C LYS A 300 4.96 6.36 14.38
N ILE A 301 5.44 7.56 14.08
CA ILE A 301 6.84 7.92 14.34
C ILE A 301 6.99 8.23 15.83
N SER A 302 8.03 7.67 16.47
CA SER A 302 8.33 7.94 17.88
C SER A 302 8.63 9.42 18.08
N ASN A 303 8.01 10.01 19.09
CA ASN A 303 8.30 11.38 19.53
C ASN A 303 9.47 11.44 20.54
N THR A 304 10.14 10.31 20.79
CA THR A 304 11.31 10.25 21.67
C THR A 304 12.58 10.53 20.86
N PRO A 305 13.42 11.51 21.26
CA PRO A 305 14.68 11.77 20.57
C PRO A 305 15.61 10.54 20.68
N PRO A 306 16.34 10.18 19.61
CA PRO A 306 17.30 9.09 19.68
C PRO A 306 18.45 9.45 20.63
N THR A 307 18.93 8.47 21.40
CA THR A 307 20.11 8.65 22.26
C THR A 307 21.40 8.48 21.45
N GLN A 308 22.35 9.40 21.63
CA GLN A 308 23.68 9.30 21.02
C GLN A 308 24.43 8.07 21.56
N LYS A 309 24.90 7.19 20.66
CA LYS A 309 25.77 6.06 21.01
C LYS A 309 27.22 6.54 21.04
N THR A 310 27.97 6.22 22.10
CA THR A 310 29.41 6.50 22.18
C THR A 310 30.14 5.79 21.04
N TYR A 311 30.90 6.55 20.23
CA TYR A 311 31.74 5.96 19.18
C TYR A 311 33.12 5.61 19.73
N TYR A 312 33.30 4.34 20.09
CA TYR A 312 34.61 3.80 20.43
C TYR A 312 35.43 3.53 19.16
N LEU A 313 36.50 4.29 18.98
CA LEU A 313 37.43 4.11 17.86
C LEU A 313 38.47 3.03 18.20
N ASN A 314 38.54 1.97 17.40
CA ASN A 314 39.58 0.94 17.47
C ASN A 314 39.74 0.25 16.11
N TYR A 315 40.84 -0.47 15.89
CA TYR A 315 41.08 -1.27 14.69
C TYR A 315 39.89 -2.20 14.42
N ASN A 316 39.35 -2.11 13.20
CA ASN A 316 38.21 -2.92 12.73
C ASN A 316 36.90 -2.76 13.51
N ILE A 317 36.74 -1.73 14.35
CA ILE A 317 35.44 -1.41 14.96
C ILE A 317 34.72 -0.40 14.06
N PRO A 318 33.59 -0.77 13.44
CA PRO A 318 32.80 0.15 12.64
C PRO A 318 32.13 1.20 13.53
N ALA A 319 31.83 2.37 12.96
CA ALA A 319 31.06 3.40 13.64
C ALA A 319 29.69 2.86 14.13
N PRO A 320 29.20 3.31 15.30
CA PRO A 320 27.89 2.90 15.80
C PRO A 320 26.83 3.28 14.77
N ARG A 321 26.00 2.30 14.39
CA ARG A 321 24.89 2.52 13.46
C ARG A 321 23.66 2.99 14.24
N TYR A 322 23.08 4.09 13.76
CA TYR A 322 21.78 4.58 14.19
C TYR A 322 20.73 4.02 13.23
N THR A 323 19.88 3.14 13.72
CA THR A 323 18.70 2.67 13.00
C THR A 323 17.57 3.65 13.29
N GLN A 324 17.04 4.32 12.26
CA GLN A 324 16.01 5.36 12.43
C GLN A 324 14.64 4.83 12.86
N ASN A 325 14.45 3.51 13.03
CA ASN A 325 13.17 2.92 13.38
C ASN A 325 13.33 1.66 14.25
N LYS A 326 12.50 1.56 15.30
CA LYS A 326 12.18 0.37 16.13
C LYS A 326 13.15 -0.09 17.25
N ASP A 327 13.61 0.80 18.13
CA ASP A 327 14.23 0.35 19.40
C ASP A 327 13.25 0.32 20.60
N ASP A 328 12.08 0.97 20.50
CA ASP A 328 11.10 1.03 21.61
C ASP A 328 9.91 0.09 21.44
N GLN A 329 9.84 -0.74 20.38
CA GLN A 329 8.73 -1.68 20.17
C GLN A 329 9.23 -3.10 19.89
N ALA A 330 8.75 -4.06 20.69
CA ALA A 330 8.82 -5.48 20.36
C ALA A 330 7.56 -5.85 19.59
N SER A 331 7.73 -6.55 18.47
CA SER A 331 6.60 -7.11 17.73
C SER A 331 6.86 -8.57 17.38
N GLY A 332 5.81 -9.28 17.03
CA GLY A 332 5.90 -10.71 16.78
C GLY A 332 4.59 -11.35 16.38
N MET A 333 4.60 -12.66 16.26
CA MET A 333 3.43 -13.51 16.04
C MET A 333 3.39 -14.61 17.09
N VAL A 334 2.18 -15.01 17.51
CA VAL A 334 1.95 -16.15 18.40
C VAL A 334 1.13 -17.17 17.64
N LEU A 335 1.67 -18.39 17.53
CA LEU A 335 1.07 -19.51 16.81
C LEU A 335 0.93 -20.72 17.74
N PHE A 336 -0.01 -21.62 17.47
CA PHE A 336 -0.03 -22.94 18.09
C PHE A 336 1.13 -23.79 17.55
N GLU A 337 1.77 -24.58 18.42
CA GLU A 337 2.87 -25.45 18.00
C GLU A 337 2.39 -26.63 17.13
N GLU A 338 1.16 -27.08 17.32
CA GLU A 338 0.60 -28.30 16.69
C GLU A 338 0.30 -28.12 15.20
N ASP A 339 -0.28 -26.98 14.81
CA ASP A 339 -0.78 -26.71 13.45
C ASP A 339 -0.26 -25.39 12.87
N SER A 340 0.53 -24.62 13.62
CA SER A 340 0.98 -23.28 13.25
C SER A 340 -0.15 -22.27 12.97
N GLU A 341 -1.36 -22.52 13.50
CA GLU A 341 -2.46 -21.56 13.41
C GLU A 341 -2.24 -20.35 14.32
N PRO A 342 -2.65 -19.13 13.91
CA PRO A 342 -2.50 -17.94 14.71
C PRO A 342 -3.38 -17.95 15.96
N ILE A 343 -2.77 -17.65 17.11
CA ILE A 343 -3.50 -17.54 18.37
C ILE A 343 -4.05 -16.14 18.50
N VAL A 344 -5.37 -15.99 18.36
CA VAL A 344 -6.09 -14.72 18.51
C VAL A 344 -6.35 -14.44 19.99
N GLY A 345 -6.01 -13.24 20.47
CA GLY A 345 -6.28 -12.82 21.85
C GLY A 345 -5.32 -13.40 22.91
N ALA A 346 -4.16 -13.95 22.51
CA ALA A 346 -3.09 -14.30 23.44
C ALA A 346 -2.56 -13.04 24.14
N THR A 347 -2.32 -13.14 25.45
CA THR A 347 -1.75 -12.03 26.23
C THR A 347 -0.24 -12.03 26.11
N VAL A 348 0.34 -10.92 25.66
CA VAL A 348 1.79 -10.69 25.57
C VAL A 348 2.17 -9.58 26.54
N ARG A 349 2.98 -9.91 27.56
CA ARG A 349 3.32 -9.01 28.67
C ARG A 349 4.83 -8.84 28.78
N ILE A 350 5.31 -7.67 29.16
CA ILE A 350 6.72 -7.51 29.56
C ILE A 350 6.89 -8.01 30.99
N ALA A 351 7.71 -9.05 31.18
CA ALA A 351 7.94 -9.70 32.47
C ALA A 351 8.35 -8.68 33.55
N GLY A 352 7.69 -8.74 34.71
CA GLY A 352 7.93 -7.82 35.83
C GLY A 352 7.27 -6.44 35.68
N THR A 353 6.46 -6.21 34.64
CA THR A 353 5.70 -4.97 34.46
C THR A 353 4.20 -5.25 34.24
N ASN A 354 3.38 -4.20 34.36
CA ASN A 354 1.96 -4.25 34.00
C ASN A 354 1.71 -3.90 32.52
N ILE A 355 2.76 -3.76 31.71
CA ILE A 355 2.64 -3.43 30.28
C ILE A 355 2.33 -4.71 29.52
N ALA A 356 1.17 -4.77 28.89
CA ALA A 356 0.72 -5.92 28.11
C ALA A 356 -0.05 -5.48 26.86
N THR A 357 -0.07 -6.33 25.85
CA THR A 357 -0.92 -6.25 24.66
C THR A 357 -1.55 -7.61 24.41
N MET A 358 -2.58 -7.65 23.55
CA MET A 358 -3.14 -8.90 23.04
C MET A 358 -2.74 -9.09 21.57
N THR A 359 -2.75 -10.34 21.11
CA THR A 359 -2.55 -10.66 19.69
C THR A 359 -3.80 -10.40 18.84
N ASP A 360 -3.59 -9.99 17.60
CA ASP A 360 -4.64 -9.77 16.60
C ASP A 360 -5.12 -11.08 15.92
N LEU A 361 -5.98 -10.96 14.90
CA LEU A 361 -6.53 -12.09 14.13
C LEU A 361 -5.47 -12.92 13.41
N ASN A 362 -4.31 -12.33 13.13
CA ASN A 362 -3.17 -13.01 12.51
C ASN A 362 -2.16 -13.48 13.56
N GLY A 363 -2.54 -13.48 14.84
CA GLY A 363 -1.66 -13.80 15.96
C GLY A 363 -0.57 -12.75 16.20
N ARG A 364 -0.61 -11.58 15.55
CA ARG A 364 0.45 -10.57 15.65
C ARG A 364 0.26 -9.71 16.89
N TYR A 365 1.36 -9.26 17.46
CA TYR A 365 1.36 -8.29 18.54
C TYR A 365 2.42 -7.22 18.31
N SER A 366 2.22 -6.04 18.92
CA SER A 366 3.24 -5.00 19.06
C SER A 366 3.11 -4.36 20.42
N ILE A 367 4.19 -4.33 21.19
CA ILE A 367 4.26 -3.81 22.56
C ILE A 367 5.40 -2.82 22.69
N THR A 368 5.15 -1.69 23.36
CA THR A 368 6.18 -0.67 23.59
C THR A 368 7.01 -1.05 24.81
N ILE A 369 8.34 -1.02 24.68
CA ILE A 369 9.30 -1.45 25.69
C ILE A 369 9.83 -0.18 26.39
N PRO A 370 9.62 -0.02 27.71
CA PRO A 370 9.96 1.23 28.40
C PRO A 370 11.46 1.42 28.71
N ASN A 371 12.34 0.46 28.42
CA ASN A 371 13.80 0.55 28.55
C ASN A 371 14.44 -0.61 27.74
N SER A 372 15.67 -0.46 27.23
CA SER A 372 16.33 -1.49 26.41
C SER A 372 16.69 -2.75 27.23
N GLY A 373 15.80 -3.75 27.19
CA GLY A 373 16.00 -5.07 27.79
C GLY A 373 14.75 -5.61 28.50
N GLY A 374 14.67 -6.94 28.64
CA GLY A 374 13.57 -7.62 29.31
C GLY A 374 13.18 -8.94 28.61
N SER A 375 12.11 -9.58 29.08
CA SER A 375 11.53 -10.77 28.46
C SER A 375 10.02 -10.55 28.26
N LEU A 376 9.46 -11.08 27.17
CA LEU A 376 8.01 -11.18 26.99
C LEU A 376 7.52 -12.48 27.62
N GLU A 377 6.51 -12.38 28.49
CA GLU A 377 5.70 -13.49 28.96
C GLU A 377 4.45 -13.56 28.09
N ILE A 378 4.32 -14.64 27.32
CA ILE A 378 3.20 -14.91 26.42
C ILE A 378 2.35 -16.03 27.03
N SER A 379 1.05 -15.79 27.16
CA SER A 379 0.11 -16.72 27.75
C SER A 379 -1.23 -16.75 27.00
N TYR A 380 -1.77 -17.95 26.83
CA TYR A 380 -3.10 -18.19 26.30
C TYR A 380 -3.79 -19.29 27.12
N VAL A 381 -5.13 -19.26 27.19
CA VAL A 381 -5.89 -20.21 28.02
C VAL A 381 -5.71 -21.62 27.47
N GLY A 382 -5.29 -22.56 28.33
CA GLY A 382 -5.03 -23.95 27.92
C GLY A 382 -3.67 -24.19 27.27
N CYS A 383 -2.75 -23.22 27.30
CA CYS A 383 -1.37 -23.39 26.81
C CYS A 383 -0.33 -23.13 27.88
N LYS A 384 0.84 -23.76 27.75
CA LYS A 384 2.01 -23.45 28.60
C LYS A 384 2.50 -22.04 28.32
N LYS A 385 2.78 -21.29 29.38
CA LYS A 385 3.35 -19.94 29.28
C LYS A 385 4.75 -20.00 28.66
N SER A 386 5.01 -19.11 27.69
CA SER A 386 6.31 -18.98 27.04
C SER A 386 6.98 -17.67 27.46
N ILE A 387 8.27 -17.72 27.79
CA ILE A 387 9.07 -16.56 28.17
C ILE A 387 10.19 -16.40 27.14
N ILE A 388 10.14 -15.31 26.37
CA ILE A 388 11.13 -15.02 25.32
C ILE A 388 11.92 -13.76 25.65
N PRO A 389 13.25 -13.71 25.43
CA PRO A 389 14.03 -12.48 25.60
C PRO A 389 13.66 -11.45 24.53
N ILE A 390 13.60 -10.17 24.90
CA ILE A 390 13.31 -9.07 23.98
C ILE A 390 14.58 -8.71 23.21
N THR A 391 14.69 -9.15 21.96
CA THR A 391 15.85 -8.90 21.09
C THR A 391 15.50 -8.00 19.91
N SER A 392 14.89 -6.81 20.15
CA SER A 392 14.66 -5.71 19.18
C SER A 392 14.24 -6.08 17.73
N GLN A 393 13.64 -7.24 17.52
CA GLN A 393 13.30 -7.80 16.21
C GLN A 393 11.96 -8.54 16.29
N PHE A 394 11.29 -8.63 15.15
CA PHE A 394 10.06 -9.40 15.01
C PHE A 394 10.29 -10.86 15.43
N THR A 395 9.56 -11.36 16.43
CA THR A 395 9.74 -12.71 16.98
C THR A 395 8.47 -13.54 16.87
N THR A 396 8.52 -14.66 16.16
CA THR A 396 7.44 -15.65 16.15
C THR A 396 7.60 -16.58 17.36
N THR A 397 6.53 -16.77 18.13
CA THR A 397 6.48 -17.65 19.31
C THR A 397 5.45 -18.74 19.08
N TYR A 398 5.82 -19.98 19.38
CA TYR A 398 4.92 -21.12 19.36
C TYR A 398 4.51 -21.43 20.81
N LEU A 399 3.22 -21.64 21.06
CA LEU A 399 2.70 -22.10 22.35
C LEU A 399 2.29 -23.57 22.27
N GLU A 400 2.73 -24.34 23.27
CA GLU A 400 2.36 -25.75 23.45
C GLU A 400 1.03 -25.84 24.21
N SER A 401 0.08 -26.62 23.69
CA SER A 401 -1.20 -26.91 24.34
C SER A 401 -0.98 -27.77 25.60
N GLU A 402 -1.64 -27.43 26.70
CA GLU A 402 -1.60 -28.16 27.98
C GLU A 402 -2.93 -28.89 28.19
N TYR A 403 -3.01 -30.13 27.70
CA TYR A 403 -4.17 -30.99 27.95
C TYR A 403 -4.01 -31.68 29.32
N GLU A 404 -4.67 -31.17 30.36
CA GLU A 404 -5.09 -32.04 31.46
C GLU A 404 -6.30 -32.85 30.99
N ASN A 405 -6.14 -34.17 30.94
CA ASN A 405 -7.23 -35.09 30.66
C ASN A 405 -8.35 -34.90 31.68
N LEU A 406 -9.54 -34.51 31.21
CA LEU A 406 -10.77 -34.62 31.98
C LEU A 406 -11.76 -35.48 31.21
N ASP A 407 -12.21 -36.52 31.90
CA ASP A 407 -13.05 -37.60 31.41
C ASP A 407 -14.40 -37.12 30.85
N GLU A 408 -14.74 -37.82 29.76
CA GLU A 408 -16.03 -38.10 29.14
C GLU A 408 -17.32 -37.71 29.89
N VAL A 409 -18.21 -36.98 29.21
CA VAL A 409 -19.66 -37.25 29.26
C VAL A 409 -20.25 -37.07 27.86
N VAL A 410 -20.70 -38.19 27.29
CA VAL A 410 -21.45 -38.27 26.03
C VAL A 410 -22.93 -38.02 26.32
N VAL A 411 -23.61 -37.23 25.49
CA VAL A 411 -25.08 -37.29 25.37
C VAL A 411 -25.46 -37.39 23.90
N ALA A 412 -26.20 -38.46 23.60
CA ALA A 412 -26.63 -38.90 22.29
C ALA A 412 -28.03 -38.40 21.91
N GLY A 413 -28.33 -38.45 20.60
CA GLY A 413 -29.68 -38.46 20.01
C GLY A 413 -30.01 -37.18 19.24
N TYR A 414 -30.53 -37.17 18.01
CA TYR A 414 -31.14 -38.23 17.20
C TYR A 414 -31.02 -37.84 15.72
N ALA A 415 -30.86 -38.85 14.85
CA ALA A 415 -31.02 -38.72 13.41
C ALA A 415 -32.49 -38.93 13.00
N ALA A 416 -32.94 -38.21 11.98
CA ALA A 416 -34.02 -38.63 11.09
C ALA A 416 -33.81 -38.01 9.70
N GLU A 417 -33.64 -38.89 8.72
CA GLU A 417 -33.45 -38.62 7.28
C GLU A 417 -34.71 -38.03 6.64
N VAL A 418 -34.56 -37.33 5.50
CA VAL A 418 -34.99 -37.84 4.17
C VAL A 418 -34.52 -36.88 3.05
N SER A 419 -34.03 -37.54 2.01
CA SER A 419 -33.51 -37.19 0.70
C SER A 419 -34.35 -36.27 -0.21
N MET A 420 -33.70 -35.49 -1.09
CA MET A 420 -33.51 -35.76 -2.54
C MET A 420 -33.09 -34.49 -3.29
N ASP A 421 -31.96 -34.59 -3.99
CA ASP A 421 -31.56 -33.73 -5.11
C ASP A 421 -32.56 -33.83 -6.27
N ARG A 422 -32.80 -32.71 -6.98
CA ARG A 422 -32.23 -32.42 -8.32
C ARG A 422 -33.15 -31.58 -9.23
N ALA A 423 -32.49 -30.63 -9.90
CA ALA A 423 -32.74 -30.03 -11.22
C ALA A 423 -33.85 -28.96 -11.35
N GLU A 424 -33.44 -27.71 -11.59
CA GLU A 424 -33.29 -27.05 -12.93
C GLU A 424 -34.60 -26.34 -13.31
N ALA A 425 -34.65 -25.16 -13.93
CA ALA A 425 -33.72 -24.11 -14.29
C ALA A 425 -34.59 -22.95 -14.84
N LYS A 426 -33.94 -21.80 -15.10
CA LYS A 426 -34.26 -20.80 -16.14
C LYS A 426 -35.07 -19.53 -15.80
N GLU A 427 -34.31 -18.45 -15.97
CA GLU A 427 -34.54 -17.29 -16.85
C GLU A 427 -35.52 -16.17 -16.48
N ALA A 428 -35.02 -14.97 -16.82
CA ALA A 428 -35.49 -13.63 -16.53
C ALA A 428 -36.67 -13.16 -17.41
N PRO A 429 -37.05 -11.87 -17.34
CA PRO A 429 -36.43 -10.96 -18.29
C PRO A 429 -36.05 -9.57 -17.74
N SER A 430 -35.13 -8.99 -18.51
CA SER A 430 -34.48 -7.68 -18.48
C SER A 430 -35.38 -6.47 -18.73
N ALA A 431 -34.96 -5.31 -18.21
CA ALA A 431 -35.19 -4.03 -18.87
C ALA A 431 -33.97 -3.09 -18.70
N SER A 432 -33.60 -2.50 -19.83
CA SER A 432 -32.41 -1.70 -20.10
C SER A 432 -32.65 -0.20 -19.84
N ARG A 433 -31.60 0.54 -19.45
CA ARG A 433 -31.51 1.96 -19.85
C ARG A 433 -30.08 2.48 -19.94
N LYS A 434 -29.90 3.28 -20.99
CA LYS A 434 -28.70 3.85 -21.59
C LYS A 434 -27.86 4.72 -20.65
N MET A 435 -26.55 4.60 -20.85
CA MET A 435 -25.51 5.55 -20.46
C MET A 435 -25.83 6.97 -20.92
N ARG A 436 -25.57 7.93 -20.03
CA ARG A 436 -25.20 9.30 -20.39
C ARG A 436 -23.88 9.62 -19.69
N SER A 437 -22.89 9.96 -20.50
CA SER A 437 -21.65 10.60 -20.11
C SER A 437 -21.92 12.05 -19.70
N SER A 438 -21.45 12.45 -18.51
CA SER A 438 -21.33 13.85 -18.13
C SER A 438 -19.88 14.15 -17.80
N THR A 439 -19.23 14.80 -18.76
CA THR A 439 -17.95 15.45 -18.67
C THR A 439 -18.07 16.71 -17.81
N GLY A 440 -17.10 16.92 -16.92
CA GLY A 440 -16.58 18.24 -16.57
C GLY A 440 -17.42 19.06 -15.60
N GLU A 441 -17.11 18.94 -14.31
CA GLU A 441 -17.35 20.03 -13.36
C GLU A 441 -16.03 20.73 -13.04
N ARG A 442 -16.10 22.05 -13.18
CA ARG A 442 -15.01 23.00 -13.00
C ARG A 442 -14.65 23.06 -11.52
N ASN A 443 -13.36 23.04 -11.20
CA ASN A 443 -12.84 23.39 -9.89
C ASN A 443 -13.35 24.78 -9.49
N SER A 444 -14.32 24.81 -8.59
CA SER A 444 -14.57 25.96 -7.72
C SER A 444 -13.37 26.07 -6.80
N THR A 445 -12.74 27.24 -6.74
CA THR A 445 -11.64 27.53 -5.83
C THR A 445 -12.07 27.15 -4.41
N LEU A 446 -11.36 26.18 -3.82
CA LEU A 446 -11.67 25.63 -2.52
C LEU A 446 -11.18 26.58 -1.43
N GLU A 447 -12.02 26.87 -0.45
CA GLU A 447 -11.61 27.55 0.77
C GLU A 447 -10.99 26.52 1.72
N VAL A 448 -9.66 26.44 1.70
CA VAL A 448 -8.87 25.61 2.61
C VAL A 448 -8.32 26.50 3.72
N LYS A 449 -8.63 26.18 4.97
CA LYS A 449 -8.03 26.84 6.13
C LYS A 449 -6.76 26.07 6.50
N GLN A 450 -5.64 26.76 6.45
CA GLN A 450 -4.36 26.22 6.90
C GLN A 450 -4.21 26.59 8.37
N ASP A 451 -4.13 25.58 9.24
CA ASP A 451 -3.84 25.77 10.66
C ASP A 451 -2.42 25.26 10.96
N GLU A 452 -1.67 26.06 11.68
CA GLU A 452 -0.25 25.85 11.91
C GLU A 452 -0.04 25.39 13.35
N ARG A 453 0.27 24.11 13.50
CA ARG A 453 0.74 23.58 14.78
C ARG A 453 2.26 23.68 14.82
N GLN A 454 2.82 23.73 16.03
CA GLN A 454 4.28 23.90 16.22
C GLN A 454 5.14 22.84 15.51
N THR A 455 4.58 21.67 15.18
CA THR A 455 5.29 20.53 14.58
C THR A 455 4.62 19.97 13.32
N ALA A 456 3.52 20.57 12.85
CA ALA A 456 2.70 20.02 11.78
C ALA A 456 2.08 21.08 10.88
N VAL A 457 1.89 20.72 9.61
CA VAL A 457 1.04 21.47 8.69
C VAL A 457 -0.27 20.71 8.52
N GLU A 458 -1.37 21.36 8.89
CA GLU A 458 -2.73 20.82 8.74
C GLU A 458 -3.53 21.70 7.77
N PHE A 459 -4.26 21.03 6.88
CA PHE A 459 -5.19 21.69 5.97
C PHE A 459 -6.60 21.19 6.26
N GLU A 460 -7.42 22.08 6.81
CA GLU A 460 -8.82 21.84 7.11
C GLU A 460 -9.68 22.26 5.92
N LEU A 461 -10.42 21.31 5.36
CA LEU A 461 -11.30 21.55 4.23
C LEU A 461 -12.69 21.96 4.72
N GLN A 462 -13.11 23.18 4.37
CA GLN A 462 -14.37 23.75 4.87
C GLN A 462 -15.61 23.03 4.29
N THR A 463 -15.50 22.43 3.11
CA THR A 463 -16.58 21.69 2.46
C THR A 463 -16.51 20.20 2.78
N PRO A 464 -17.62 19.56 3.19
CA PRO A 464 -17.63 18.11 3.41
C PRO A 464 -17.40 17.30 2.12
N TYR A 465 -16.62 16.23 2.20
CA TYR A 465 -16.26 15.37 1.07
C TYR A 465 -16.76 13.93 1.23
N SER A 466 -16.99 13.26 0.10
CA SER A 466 -17.23 11.81 0.07
C SER A 466 -16.07 11.08 -0.60
N ILE A 467 -15.45 10.13 0.10
CA ILE A 467 -14.33 9.31 -0.37
C ILE A 467 -14.67 7.83 -0.14
N PRO A 468 -15.01 7.09 -1.21
CA PRO A 468 -15.25 5.65 -1.13
C PRO A 468 -13.98 4.87 -0.77
N SER A 469 -14.13 3.71 -0.12
CA SER A 469 -13.02 2.79 0.13
C SER A 469 -12.73 1.88 -1.07
N ASP A 470 -12.50 2.46 -2.25
CA ASP A 470 -12.36 1.75 -3.53
C ASP A 470 -10.92 1.68 -4.07
N LYS A 471 -9.92 2.11 -3.28
CA LYS A 471 -8.50 2.20 -3.63
C LYS A 471 -8.17 3.19 -4.75
N LYS A 472 -9.14 3.91 -5.32
CA LYS A 472 -8.87 4.89 -6.38
C LYS A 472 -8.26 6.16 -5.78
N PRO A 473 -7.33 6.81 -6.49
CA PRO A 473 -6.78 8.09 -6.03
C PRO A 473 -7.86 9.16 -6.04
N PHE A 474 -8.06 9.82 -4.90
CA PHE A 474 -8.88 11.03 -4.78
C PHE A 474 -7.96 12.25 -4.76
N ILE A 475 -7.97 13.06 -5.83
CA ILE A 475 -7.06 14.21 -5.98
C ILE A 475 -7.79 15.50 -5.61
N LEU A 476 -7.18 16.26 -4.71
CA LEU A 476 -7.68 17.54 -4.23
C LEU A 476 -6.65 18.64 -4.50
N GLU A 477 -7.07 19.77 -5.08
CA GLU A 477 -6.22 20.97 -5.15
C GLU A 477 -6.32 21.72 -3.82
N VAL A 478 -5.25 21.69 -3.03
CA VAL A 478 -5.20 22.27 -1.68
C VAL A 478 -5.03 23.78 -1.76
N LYS A 479 -4.11 24.26 -2.61
CA LYS A 479 -3.77 25.67 -2.70
C LYS A 479 -3.09 26.00 -4.02
N ARG A 480 -3.16 27.27 -4.41
CA ARG A 480 -2.43 27.81 -5.56
C ARG A 480 -1.56 28.99 -5.11
N HIS A 481 -0.33 29.03 -5.60
CA HIS A 481 0.63 30.08 -5.33
C HIS A 481 1.21 30.63 -6.62
N SER A 482 1.41 31.94 -6.67
CA SER A 482 2.19 32.60 -7.72
C SER A 482 3.57 32.87 -7.17
N LEU A 483 4.58 32.19 -7.73
CA LEU A 483 5.95 32.18 -7.25
C LEU A 483 6.81 33.12 -8.11
N PRO A 484 7.42 34.17 -7.53
CA PRO A 484 8.44 34.95 -8.21
C PRO A 484 9.62 34.03 -8.60
N ALA A 485 10.04 34.10 -9.86
CA ALA A 485 11.13 33.28 -10.37
C ALA A 485 12.04 34.08 -11.30
N SER A 486 13.34 33.83 -11.20
CA SER A 486 14.33 34.27 -12.19
C SER A 486 14.71 33.11 -13.10
N TYR A 487 15.11 33.41 -14.33
CA TYR A 487 15.35 32.42 -15.36
C TYR A 487 16.77 32.55 -15.90
N GLU A 488 17.44 31.42 -16.11
CA GLU A 488 18.79 31.36 -16.67
C GLU A 488 18.90 30.16 -17.61
N TYR A 489 19.58 30.33 -18.75
CA TYR A 489 19.96 29.19 -19.59
C TYR A 489 21.29 28.61 -19.13
N VAL A 490 21.40 27.28 -19.09
CA VAL A 490 22.64 26.58 -18.78
C VAL A 490 22.97 25.57 -19.87
N CYS A 491 24.24 25.49 -20.26
CA CYS A 491 24.72 24.50 -21.22
C CYS A 491 26.08 23.93 -20.79
N VAL A 492 26.27 22.63 -21.00
CA VAL A 492 27.52 21.90 -20.71
C VAL A 492 27.92 21.12 -21.97
N PRO A 493 28.48 21.77 -23.01
CA PRO A 493 28.55 21.22 -24.36
C PRO A 493 29.36 19.94 -24.49
N LYS A 494 30.34 19.75 -23.60
CA LYS A 494 31.13 18.51 -23.50
C LYS A 494 30.26 17.29 -23.12
N ALA A 495 29.19 17.51 -22.35
CA ALA A 495 28.25 16.48 -21.94
C ALA A 495 27.00 16.44 -22.84
N ASP A 496 26.39 17.61 -23.09
CA ASP A 496 25.21 17.78 -23.93
C ASP A 496 25.24 19.18 -24.59
N PRO A 497 25.22 19.29 -25.93
CA PRO A 497 25.22 20.57 -26.63
C PRO A 497 23.89 21.33 -26.53
N ASP A 498 22.82 20.72 -26.03
CA ASP A 498 21.55 21.43 -25.85
C ASP A 498 21.64 22.44 -24.68
N ALA A 499 20.98 23.60 -24.84
CA ALA A 499 20.80 24.57 -23.75
C ALA A 499 19.53 24.24 -22.95
N PHE A 500 19.63 24.29 -21.63
CA PHE A 500 18.55 24.01 -20.69
C PHE A 500 18.07 25.29 -20.04
N LEU A 501 16.76 25.52 -20.01
CA LEU A 501 16.16 26.65 -19.28
C LEU A 501 15.94 26.25 -17.83
N LEU A 502 16.53 27.00 -16.90
CA LEU A 502 16.33 26.82 -15.47
C LEU A 502 15.55 27.99 -14.90
N ALA A 503 14.63 27.68 -13.98
CA ALA A 503 13.99 28.66 -13.12
C ALA A 503 14.53 28.55 -11.70
N HIS A 504 14.78 29.69 -11.09
CA HIS A 504 15.26 29.84 -9.72
C HIS A 504 14.17 30.53 -8.91
N ILE A 505 13.70 29.84 -7.87
CA ILE A 505 12.60 30.28 -7.02
C ILE A 505 13.17 30.53 -5.63
N GLY A 506 13.28 31.81 -5.25
CA GLY A 506 13.71 32.20 -3.91
C GLY A 506 12.55 32.31 -2.94
N GLY A 507 12.83 32.18 -1.64
CA GLY A 507 11.83 32.36 -0.57
C GLY A 507 10.67 31.38 -0.71
N TRP A 508 10.93 30.16 -1.17
CA TRP A 508 9.90 29.13 -1.36
C TRP A 508 9.46 28.53 -0.02
N GLU A 509 10.27 28.70 1.03
CA GLU A 509 10.07 28.20 2.39
C GLU A 509 8.82 28.82 3.05
N GLN A 510 8.49 30.07 2.71
CA GLN A 510 7.31 30.76 3.23
C GLN A 510 5.99 30.08 2.84
N TYR A 511 6.00 29.27 1.78
CA TYR A 511 4.82 28.54 1.30
C TYR A 511 4.62 27.20 2.00
N LYS A 512 5.53 26.80 2.91
CA LYS A 512 5.42 25.60 3.77
C LYS A 512 5.07 24.34 2.98
N LEU A 513 5.73 24.19 1.83
CA LEU A 513 5.58 23.03 0.96
C LEU A 513 6.12 21.78 1.67
N LEU A 514 5.59 20.61 1.30
CA LEU A 514 6.13 19.33 1.72
C LEU A 514 6.95 18.72 0.58
N SER A 515 7.86 17.81 0.90
CA SER A 515 8.59 17.08 -0.14
C SER A 515 7.61 16.25 -0.97
N GLY A 516 7.71 16.33 -2.30
CA GLY A 516 6.77 15.67 -3.20
C GLY A 516 7.13 15.83 -4.68
N GLU A 517 6.45 15.07 -5.53
CA GLU A 517 6.67 15.11 -6.97
C GLU A 517 6.07 16.38 -7.59
N VAL A 518 6.82 17.03 -8.48
CA VAL A 518 6.42 18.24 -9.20
C VAL A 518 6.33 17.94 -10.69
N ASN A 519 5.14 18.07 -11.27
CA ASN A 519 4.92 18.09 -12.70
C ASN A 519 5.24 19.47 -13.26
N ILE A 520 6.08 19.55 -14.28
CA ILE A 520 6.54 20.82 -14.85
C ILE A 520 5.85 21.04 -16.19
N PHE A 521 5.28 22.24 -16.34
CA PHE A 521 4.63 22.70 -17.56
C PHE A 521 5.26 24.01 -18.03
N TYR A 522 5.67 24.09 -19.29
CA TYR A 522 6.18 25.31 -19.91
C TYR A 522 5.36 25.58 -21.18
N GLU A 523 4.85 26.81 -21.35
CA GLU A 523 3.99 27.21 -22.47
C GLU A 523 2.82 26.22 -22.71
N ASN A 524 2.16 25.86 -21.60
CA ASN A 524 1.05 24.90 -21.54
C ASN A 524 1.39 23.45 -21.93
N SER A 525 2.64 23.13 -22.22
CA SER A 525 3.11 21.79 -22.55
C SER A 525 3.79 21.14 -21.34
N PHE A 526 3.57 19.83 -21.14
CA PHE A 526 4.28 19.06 -20.12
C PHE A 526 5.72 18.83 -20.57
N VAL A 527 6.69 19.27 -19.77
CA VAL A 527 8.12 19.20 -20.11
C VAL A 527 8.88 18.16 -19.29
N GLY A 528 8.34 17.75 -18.13
CA GLY A 528 8.96 16.73 -17.29
C GLY A 528 8.46 16.73 -15.85
N LYS A 529 9.17 15.97 -15.02
CA LYS A 529 8.94 15.84 -13.58
C LYS A 529 10.23 16.13 -12.83
N THR A 530 10.09 16.72 -11.66
CA THR A 530 11.19 16.85 -10.69
C THR A 530 10.69 16.48 -9.29
N LEU A 531 11.61 16.32 -8.36
CA LEU A 531 11.29 16.14 -6.94
C LEU A 531 11.53 17.45 -6.22
N LEU A 532 10.52 17.93 -5.49
CA LEU A 532 10.71 18.95 -4.46
C LEU A 532 11.22 18.24 -3.20
N ASP A 533 12.43 18.55 -2.77
CA ASP A 533 12.98 18.09 -1.50
C ASP A 533 13.19 19.28 -0.56
N THR A 534 12.32 19.41 0.43
CA THR A 534 12.36 20.52 1.38
C THR A 534 13.42 20.37 2.46
N ARG A 535 14.15 19.25 2.47
CA ARG A 535 15.28 19.00 3.36
C ARG A 535 16.59 19.60 2.85
N SER A 536 16.61 20.06 1.59
CA SER A 536 17.78 20.72 1.02
C SER A 536 18.06 22.04 1.76
N LEU A 537 19.31 22.27 2.16
CA LEU A 537 19.76 23.50 2.84
C LEU A 537 19.92 24.69 1.86
N THR A 538 19.18 24.70 0.76
CA THR A 538 19.34 25.69 -0.32
C THR A 538 18.19 26.68 -0.32
N ASP A 539 18.52 27.97 -0.15
CA ASP A 539 17.55 29.09 -0.11
C ASP A 539 16.86 29.38 -1.47
N THR A 540 17.19 28.61 -2.50
CA THR A 540 16.66 28.78 -3.85
C THR A 540 16.38 27.42 -4.48
N LEU A 541 15.12 27.19 -4.81
CA LEU A 541 14.69 26.00 -5.53
C LEU A 541 15.00 26.17 -7.02
N GLN A 542 15.82 25.28 -7.58
CA GLN A 542 16.16 25.25 -8.99
C GLN A 542 15.29 24.21 -9.72
N VAL A 543 14.60 24.63 -10.78
CA VAL A 543 13.73 23.76 -11.57
C VAL A 543 14.10 23.86 -13.05
N SER A 544 14.39 22.72 -13.68
CA SER A 544 14.62 22.67 -15.13
C SER A 544 13.30 22.66 -15.89
N LEU A 545 13.10 23.66 -16.76
CA LEU A 545 11.92 23.80 -17.61
C LEU A 545 12.11 23.13 -18.98
N GLY A 546 13.23 22.43 -19.18
CA GLY A 546 13.52 21.64 -20.37
C GLY A 546 14.54 22.27 -21.30
N ARG A 547 14.74 21.61 -22.44
CA ARG A 547 15.70 21.98 -23.50
C ARG A 547 15.09 23.02 -24.43
N ASP A 548 15.90 23.98 -24.86
CA ASP A 548 15.49 25.01 -25.82
C ASP A 548 16.35 24.94 -27.09
N LYS A 549 15.80 24.31 -28.14
CA LYS A 549 16.45 24.19 -29.46
C LYS A 549 16.58 25.52 -30.20
N GLY A 550 15.98 26.60 -29.68
CA GLY A 550 16.19 27.95 -30.16
C GLY A 550 17.60 28.46 -29.90
N ILE A 551 18.34 27.85 -28.97
CA ILE A 551 19.75 28.16 -28.70
C ILE A 551 20.59 27.01 -29.26
N ARG A 552 21.49 27.32 -30.18
CA ARG A 552 22.40 26.33 -30.77
C ARG A 552 23.78 26.48 -30.17
N VAL A 553 24.33 25.39 -29.63
CA VAL A 553 25.71 25.35 -29.14
C VAL A 553 26.47 24.23 -29.85
N THR A 554 27.66 24.52 -30.34
CA THR A 554 28.59 23.53 -30.91
C THR A 554 29.92 23.61 -30.19
N ARG A 555 30.58 22.48 -29.99
CA ARG A 555 31.94 22.38 -29.42
C ARG A 555 32.83 21.60 -30.37
N GLU A 556 33.78 22.29 -31.00
CA GLU A 556 34.64 21.73 -32.05
C GLU A 556 36.12 21.80 -31.66
N LYS A 557 36.88 20.75 -31.99
CA LYS A 557 38.32 20.69 -31.72
C LYS A 557 39.09 21.46 -32.78
N GLU A 558 39.84 22.46 -32.37
CA GLU A 558 40.66 23.29 -33.24
C GLU A 558 42.08 22.70 -33.28
N ILE A 559 42.32 21.79 -34.23
CA ILE A 559 43.61 21.14 -34.64
C ILE A 559 44.74 21.11 -33.59
N GLU A 560 45.15 19.90 -33.21
CA GLU A 560 46.28 19.63 -32.30
C GLU A 560 47.62 20.09 -32.88
N LYS A 561 48.41 20.80 -32.06
CA LYS A 561 49.84 21.02 -32.32
C LYS A 561 50.65 20.33 -31.22
N ASN A 562 51.34 19.27 -31.61
CA ASN A 562 52.32 18.60 -30.76
C ASN A 562 53.70 19.17 -31.05
N SER A 563 54.28 19.89 -30.08
CA SER A 563 55.66 20.36 -30.18
C SER A 563 56.51 19.60 -29.17
N SER A 564 57.30 18.66 -29.64
CA SER A 564 58.38 18.10 -28.83
C SER A 564 59.66 18.88 -29.11
N ARG A 565 60.21 19.60 -28.12
CA ARG A 565 61.57 20.13 -28.26
C ARG A 565 62.55 18.96 -28.23
N PHE A 566 63.50 18.95 -29.15
CA PHE A 566 64.47 17.87 -29.43
C PHE A 566 65.39 17.51 -28.23
N LEU A 567 65.32 18.22 -27.10
CA LEU A 567 66.19 18.06 -25.91
C LEU A 567 65.43 17.96 -24.56
N SER A 568 64.08 17.88 -24.54
CA SER A 568 63.29 17.82 -23.28
C SER A 568 62.78 16.40 -22.97
N SER A 569 62.90 15.93 -21.72
CA SER A 569 62.32 14.66 -21.22
C SER A 569 60.79 14.70 -21.07
N LYS A 570 60.21 15.91 -21.10
CA LYS A 570 58.77 16.15 -21.07
C LYS A 570 58.22 16.48 -22.46
N THR A 571 57.01 16.01 -22.75
CA THR A 571 56.21 16.39 -23.92
C THR A 571 55.20 17.45 -23.52
N GLU A 572 54.87 18.35 -24.45
CA GLU A 572 53.81 19.35 -24.28
C GLU A 572 52.75 19.13 -25.37
N GLU A 573 51.52 18.91 -24.93
CA GLU A 573 50.36 18.68 -25.77
C GLU A 573 49.39 19.84 -25.60
N THR A 574 49.06 20.51 -26.70
CA THR A 574 48.14 21.65 -26.70
C THR A 574 46.76 21.20 -27.16
N ARG A 575 45.72 21.55 -26.39
CA ARG A 575 44.33 21.32 -26.73
C ARG A 575 43.62 22.65 -26.87
N SER A 576 42.91 22.83 -27.97
CA SER A 576 42.10 24.03 -28.28
C SER A 576 40.71 23.59 -28.69
N TRP A 577 39.69 24.18 -28.07
CA TRP A 577 38.29 23.92 -28.33
C TRP A 577 37.58 25.23 -28.62
N ASN A 578 36.87 25.27 -29.73
CA ASN A 578 35.99 26.39 -30.10
C ASN A 578 34.55 26.00 -29.80
N THR A 579 33.96 26.70 -28.82
CA THR A 579 32.54 26.57 -28.51
C THR A 579 31.78 27.75 -29.08
N THR A 580 30.89 27.51 -30.04
CA THR A 580 30.06 28.56 -30.65
C THR A 580 28.64 28.48 -30.14
N LEU A 581 28.14 29.58 -29.57
CA LEU A 581 26.76 29.72 -29.13
C LEU A 581 26.01 30.68 -30.05
N ARG A 582 24.78 30.34 -30.43
CA ARG A 582 23.90 31.20 -31.22
C ARG A 582 22.52 31.29 -30.60
N ASN A 583 22.08 32.52 -30.29
CA ASN A 583 20.71 32.80 -29.89
C ASN A 583 19.82 32.88 -31.13
N GLY A 584 19.00 31.87 -31.40
CA GLY A 584 18.02 31.87 -32.50
C GLY A 584 16.66 32.49 -32.15
N LYS A 585 16.49 33.01 -30.93
CA LYS A 585 15.22 33.58 -30.45
C LYS A 585 15.11 35.06 -30.82
N SER A 586 13.90 35.60 -30.72
CA SER A 586 13.59 37.03 -30.92
C SER A 586 13.85 37.89 -29.69
N THR A 587 14.22 37.29 -28.55
CA THR A 587 14.50 37.98 -27.29
C THR A 587 15.95 37.78 -26.86
N PRO A 588 16.56 38.72 -26.14
CA PRO A 588 17.87 38.51 -25.53
C PRO A 588 17.78 37.40 -24.47
N ILE A 589 18.89 36.67 -24.28
CA ILE A 589 19.00 35.59 -23.30
C ILE A 589 20.23 35.78 -22.42
N ASP A 590 20.12 35.37 -21.17
CA ASP A 590 21.25 35.19 -20.26
C ASP A 590 21.56 33.69 -20.20
N ILE A 591 22.80 33.32 -20.55
CA ILE A 591 23.26 31.94 -20.61
C ILE A 591 24.58 31.76 -19.84
N THR A 592 24.62 30.75 -18.99
CA THR A 592 25.84 30.25 -18.37
C THR A 592 26.32 29.00 -19.10
N LEU A 593 27.56 29.06 -19.58
CA LEU A 593 28.24 27.94 -20.20
C LEU A 593 29.27 27.35 -19.25
N TYR A 594 29.33 26.03 -19.16
CA TYR A 594 30.37 25.29 -18.44
C TYR A 594 31.20 24.43 -19.41
N ASP A 595 32.52 24.44 -19.23
CA ASP A 595 33.46 23.49 -19.84
C ASP A 595 34.52 23.12 -18.78
N GLN A 596 35.48 22.27 -19.15
CA GLN A 596 36.44 21.69 -18.22
C GLN A 596 37.86 21.69 -18.79
N VAL A 597 38.80 22.03 -17.91
CA VAL A 597 40.24 21.80 -18.08
C VAL A 597 40.63 20.65 -17.13
N PRO A 598 41.40 19.65 -17.60
CA PRO A 598 41.79 18.53 -16.74
C PRO A 598 42.63 19.01 -15.55
N VAL A 599 42.38 18.43 -14.37
CA VAL A 599 43.16 18.67 -13.14
C VAL A 599 44.09 17.49 -12.91
N SER A 600 45.37 17.77 -12.68
CA SER A 600 46.33 16.71 -12.39
C SER A 600 46.24 16.26 -10.93
N THR A 601 46.26 14.96 -10.71
CA THR A 601 46.45 14.34 -9.38
C THR A 601 47.90 13.85 -9.18
N ASN A 602 48.78 14.11 -10.14
CA ASN A 602 50.17 13.68 -10.14
C ASN A 602 51.11 14.87 -10.39
N ASP A 603 52.05 15.08 -9.48
CA ASP A 603 52.99 16.20 -9.52
C ASP A 603 53.91 16.21 -10.76
N GLU A 604 54.07 15.08 -11.47
CA GLU A 604 54.81 14.98 -12.72
C GLU A 604 54.09 15.62 -13.92
N ILE A 605 52.76 15.76 -13.83
CA ILE A 605 51.88 16.29 -14.88
C ILE A 605 51.42 17.69 -14.49
N SER A 606 51.68 18.68 -15.34
CA SER A 606 51.21 20.05 -15.12
C SER A 606 50.27 20.47 -16.24
N VAL A 607 49.10 21.02 -15.88
CA VAL A 607 48.12 21.59 -16.80
C VAL A 607 48.10 23.11 -16.60
N ARG A 608 48.18 23.87 -17.69
CA ARG A 608 48.06 25.34 -17.66
C ARG A 608 47.09 25.81 -18.74
N THR A 609 46.26 26.78 -18.42
CA THR A 609 45.40 27.45 -19.40
C THR A 609 46.19 28.50 -20.17
N GLU A 610 45.90 28.67 -21.45
CA GLU A 610 46.52 29.67 -22.33
C GLU A 610 45.47 30.70 -22.81
N ASN A 611 44.28 30.24 -23.18
CA ASN A 611 43.16 31.09 -23.52
C ASN A 611 41.88 30.53 -22.91
N ILE A 612 41.10 31.36 -22.23
CA ILE A 612 39.80 30.99 -21.66
C ILE A 612 38.70 31.97 -22.09
N SER A 613 38.97 32.87 -23.04
CA SER A 613 37.99 33.83 -23.57
C SER A 613 37.18 34.58 -22.49
N GLY A 614 37.84 34.98 -21.40
CA GLY A 614 37.21 35.68 -20.27
C GLY A 614 36.39 34.82 -19.31
N GLY A 615 36.50 33.49 -19.38
CA GLY A 615 35.86 32.57 -18.44
C GLY A 615 36.48 32.62 -17.04
N VAL A 616 35.70 32.24 -16.04
CA VAL A 616 36.16 32.08 -14.65
C VAL A 616 36.62 30.64 -14.47
N TYR A 617 37.90 30.43 -14.15
CA TYR A 617 38.51 29.12 -13.99
C TYR A 617 38.67 28.74 -12.51
N ASN A 618 38.21 27.54 -12.14
CA ASN A 618 38.47 26.94 -10.83
C ASN A 618 39.58 25.88 -10.94
N PRO A 619 40.79 26.12 -10.41
CA PRO A 619 41.91 25.20 -10.55
C PRO A 619 41.75 23.88 -9.78
N ASN A 620 40.90 23.85 -8.74
CA ASN A 620 40.70 22.66 -7.91
C ASN A 620 39.77 21.64 -8.58
N THR A 621 38.74 22.13 -9.29
CA THR A 621 37.74 21.29 -9.96
C THR A 621 37.98 21.15 -11.47
N GLY A 622 38.75 22.08 -12.05
CA GLY A 622 38.97 22.17 -13.49
C GLY A 622 37.87 22.91 -14.24
N GLU A 623 36.82 23.38 -13.55
CA GLU A 623 35.67 24.03 -14.17
C GLU A 623 36.05 25.39 -14.79
N VAL A 624 35.59 25.65 -16.02
CA VAL A 624 35.61 26.97 -16.65
C VAL A 624 34.17 27.42 -16.90
N LYS A 625 33.81 28.58 -16.36
CA LYS A 625 32.44 29.12 -16.40
C LYS A 625 32.40 30.45 -17.15
N TRP A 626 31.48 30.59 -18.10
CA TRP A 626 31.17 31.86 -18.78
C TRP A 626 29.73 32.27 -18.52
N LYS A 627 29.53 33.49 -18.03
CA LYS A 627 28.21 34.13 -17.97
C LYS A 627 28.09 35.11 -19.14
N LEU A 628 27.13 34.88 -20.02
CA LEU A 628 26.97 35.65 -21.26
C LEU A 628 25.55 36.16 -21.41
N LYS A 629 25.42 37.37 -21.93
CA LYS A 629 24.17 37.89 -22.46
C LYS A 629 24.25 37.91 -23.98
N LEU A 630 23.33 37.23 -24.66
CA LEU A 630 23.26 37.14 -26.12
C LEU A 630 21.99 37.80 -26.62
N ASN A 631 22.13 38.80 -27.49
CA ASN A 631 21.02 39.47 -28.16
C ASN A 631 20.35 38.55 -29.19
N PRO A 632 19.13 38.89 -29.66
CA PRO A 632 18.45 38.12 -30.70
C PRO A 632 19.33 37.91 -31.94
N SER A 633 19.39 36.68 -32.45
CA SER A 633 20.23 36.28 -33.60
C SER A 633 21.75 36.42 -33.42
N GLU A 634 22.24 36.85 -32.25
CA GLU A 634 23.67 36.98 -31.96
C GLU A 634 24.35 35.61 -31.91
N SER A 635 25.59 35.55 -32.40
CA SER A 635 26.47 34.39 -32.28
C SER A 635 27.78 34.80 -31.63
N LYS A 636 28.26 33.99 -30.68
CA LYS A 636 29.52 34.23 -29.96
C LYS A 636 30.32 32.94 -29.91
N THR A 637 31.60 33.03 -30.25
CA THR A 637 32.55 31.91 -30.18
C THR A 637 33.51 32.12 -29.02
N LEU A 638 33.67 31.09 -28.20
CA LEU A 638 34.59 31.03 -27.08
C LEU A 638 35.68 30.02 -27.39
N ASN A 639 36.93 30.42 -27.21
CA ASN A 639 38.07 29.54 -27.34
C ASN A 639 38.58 29.15 -25.94
N LEU A 640 38.63 27.85 -25.67
CA LEU A 640 39.27 27.25 -24.50
C LEU A 640 40.52 26.50 -24.96
N LYS A 641 41.68 27.04 -24.59
CA LYS A 641 43.00 26.51 -24.93
C LYS A 641 43.81 26.25 -23.68
N TYR A 642 44.32 25.02 -23.54
CA TYR A 642 45.17 24.61 -22.44
C TYR A 642 46.31 23.70 -22.91
N ILE A 643 47.38 23.66 -22.12
CA ILE A 643 48.60 22.91 -22.40
C ILE A 643 48.81 21.91 -21.27
N VAL A 644 48.94 20.64 -21.66
CA VAL A 644 49.29 19.55 -20.75
C VAL A 644 50.75 19.20 -20.96
N LYS A 645 51.53 19.18 -19.87
CA LYS A 645 52.93 18.78 -19.88
C LYS A 645 53.11 17.51 -19.07
N SER A 646 53.71 16.50 -19.67
CA SER A 646 53.87 15.16 -19.08
C SER A 646 55.19 14.50 -19.49
N PRO A 647 55.66 13.46 -18.77
CA PRO A 647 56.85 12.69 -19.17
C PRO A 647 56.64 11.95 -20.50
N LYS A 648 57.65 11.96 -21.40
CA LYS A 648 57.58 11.29 -22.71
C LYS A 648 57.44 9.77 -22.65
N GLU A 649 57.98 9.15 -21.60
CA GLU A 649 58.04 7.69 -21.46
C GLU A 649 56.71 7.07 -21.02
N LYS A 650 55.80 7.89 -20.48
CA LYS A 650 54.49 7.44 -20.00
C LYS A 650 53.41 7.85 -21.01
N LYS A 651 52.57 6.91 -21.41
CA LYS A 651 51.41 7.20 -22.26
C LYS A 651 50.38 7.98 -21.44
N LEU A 652 50.11 9.22 -21.84
CA LEU A 652 49.04 10.04 -21.30
C LEU A 652 47.98 10.21 -22.39
N HIS A 653 46.73 9.85 -22.09
CA HIS A 653 45.60 10.10 -22.95
C HIS A 653 44.93 11.40 -22.49
N VAL A 654 45.09 12.46 -23.27
CA VAL A 654 44.39 13.73 -23.07
C VAL A 654 43.29 13.81 -24.11
N GLU A 655 42.05 13.93 -23.63
CA GLU A 655 40.77 14.07 -24.37
C GLU A 655 40.82 14.24 -25.91
#